data_AF-A0A1B2DD74-F1
#
_entry.id   AF-A0A1B2DD74-F1
#
_cell.length_a   1.000
_cell.length_b   1.000
_cell.length_c   1.000
_cell.angle_alpha   90.00
_cell.angle_beta   90.00
_cell.angle_gamma   90.00
#
_symmetry.space_group_name_H-M   'P 1'
#
loop_
_entity.id
_entity.type
_entity.pdbx_description
1 polymer ?
#
loop_
_entity_poly.entity_id
_entity_poly.type
_entity_poly.pdbx_seq_one_letter_code
_entity_poly.pdbx_strand_id
1 'polypeptide(L)'
;MSIWKYEMKKMLFHHKGFLFIGVYIILSIASMVILDKPANPDVEMNRSQYQFYLDQVQGPYSVETEHFFANEAAKISDAKVALQRISDNFYDGELEEQKFLTHSDSLASILKNEKGFQLAYNQYVYVREFPDNRYFLYTNGWDGLLSNDSLDILFVLLVLLLVTPMFCYEFESKMDTLLLTVKKGSRTHALCKISHVLVMVSVLCLLSAGLRYGFYDFKYGLDNGHYPLESLSYFGTSIKEVTLLQSFLWITAGKLFGSLCFAIFILFASVCFKKYAITLFSCTAVVLLPYYGLQLESTKYFLPGPLGFMVSTGYFRGNEFKLNSWKDQMDMVFREVSFTAWSIVFAITVSLSVVMLFVILHKRSNVWIVKQRKYRGKRLLPTLLILWMAVSMLVGCSSSNGAMAGVTYNYASKQSFQNNKHRFYMDPKEIELGNNQIVFEDQTSGEKRKLVRDPLTSLTRIAGAIFGEGTDVYYMKIDYEKSGLREGATRFSVIGVDTTRFNEKIIFEKKLSADKGTVLGLVKGNAYVASFYLTVSAFFLDESSLYLIGQTDGQTEIRQINRLTGDMRVLLQIPVLRSLAFDGRTIYYVDEKSQIVKYDTKTDTMTTITDLITREFILTESELIYVNRKEQQKLYAMNLHDSTIRKLTDVPVLSFRYDKPYITYIGKIDMKEYQLSNM
;
A
#
# COMPACT_ATOMS: atom_id res chain seq x y z
N MET A 1 46.95 -32.32 0.25
CA MET A 1 45.92 -31.25 0.27
C MET A 1 45.25 -31.24 1.64
N SER A 2 45.00 -30.08 2.26
CA SER A 2 44.33 -30.03 3.57
C SER A 2 42.83 -30.32 3.45
N ILE A 3 42.24 -30.90 4.50
CA ILE A 3 40.79 -31.24 4.56
C ILE A 3 39.94 -30.01 4.23
N TRP A 4 40.33 -28.84 4.74
CA TRP A 4 39.71 -27.55 4.46
C TRP A 4 39.63 -27.21 2.96
N LYS A 5 40.75 -27.33 2.24
CA LYS A 5 40.80 -27.06 0.79
C LYS A 5 39.94 -28.04 -0.01
N TYR A 6 39.79 -29.29 0.45
CA TYR A 6 38.93 -30.28 -0.19
C TYR A 6 37.44 -29.95 0.00
N GLU A 7 37.00 -29.67 1.23
CA GLU A 7 35.61 -29.32 1.52
C GLU A 7 35.17 -28.03 0.78
N MET A 8 36.06 -27.02 0.73
CA MET A 8 35.82 -25.81 -0.05
C MET A 8 35.68 -26.09 -1.54
N LYS A 9 36.54 -26.94 -2.13
CA LYS A 9 36.42 -27.35 -3.54
C LYS A 9 35.12 -28.12 -3.79
N LYS A 10 34.74 -29.00 -2.86
CA LYS A 10 33.50 -29.80 -2.91
C LYS A 10 32.26 -28.90 -2.94
N MET A 11 32.16 -27.95 -2.01
CA MET A 11 31.02 -27.04 -1.93
C MET A 11 30.95 -26.08 -3.14
N LEU A 12 32.05 -25.45 -3.51
CA LEU A 12 32.04 -24.37 -4.52
C LEU A 12 31.98 -24.89 -5.96
N PHE A 13 32.68 -25.98 -6.29
CA PHE A 13 32.71 -26.54 -7.65
C PHE A 13 31.74 -27.72 -7.80
N HIS A 14 31.91 -28.78 -6.99
CA HIS A 14 31.16 -30.03 -7.21
C HIS A 14 29.66 -29.90 -6.86
N HIS A 15 29.31 -29.10 -5.84
CA HIS A 15 27.92 -28.78 -5.51
C HIS A 15 27.43 -27.50 -6.21
N LYS A 16 28.14 -27.00 -7.23
CA LYS A 16 27.81 -25.78 -8.01
C LYS A 16 27.66 -24.49 -7.18
N GLY A 17 28.29 -24.41 -6.00
CA GLY A 17 28.17 -23.25 -5.10
C GLY A 17 28.50 -21.90 -5.75
N PHE A 18 29.52 -21.83 -6.62
CA PHE A 18 29.82 -20.60 -7.37
C PHE A 18 28.69 -20.16 -8.31
N LEU A 19 27.96 -21.10 -8.93
CA LEU A 19 26.83 -20.78 -9.80
C LEU A 19 25.69 -20.17 -8.98
N PHE A 20 25.36 -20.75 -7.83
CA PHE A 20 24.32 -20.19 -6.95
C PHE A 20 24.70 -18.80 -6.39
N ILE A 21 25.97 -18.59 -6.03
CA ILE A 21 26.47 -17.28 -5.59
C ILE A 21 26.40 -16.25 -6.73
N GLY A 22 26.81 -16.61 -7.94
CA GLY A 22 26.73 -15.72 -9.11
C GLY A 22 25.28 -15.36 -9.46
N VAL A 23 24.37 -16.34 -9.47
CA VAL A 23 22.93 -16.12 -9.66
C VAL A 23 22.35 -15.23 -8.56
N TYR A 24 22.72 -15.44 -7.29
CA TYR A 24 22.30 -14.57 -6.19
C TYR A 24 22.75 -13.12 -6.40
N ILE A 25 24.02 -12.88 -6.76
CA ILE A 25 24.54 -11.52 -6.98
C ILE A 25 23.78 -10.84 -8.13
N ILE A 26 23.59 -11.54 -9.26
CA ILE A 26 22.85 -11.01 -10.41
C ILE A 26 21.40 -10.68 -10.05
N LEU A 27 20.69 -11.60 -9.39
CA LEU A 27 19.30 -11.39 -8.96
C LEU A 27 19.18 -10.31 -7.89
N SER A 28 20.16 -10.20 -6.98
CA SER A 28 20.18 -9.18 -5.93
C SER A 28 20.37 -7.78 -6.53
N ILE A 29 21.31 -7.62 -7.47
CA ILE A 29 21.53 -6.34 -8.18
C ILE A 29 20.31 -6.01 -9.06
N ALA A 30 19.78 -6.98 -9.83
CA ALA A 30 18.59 -6.77 -10.64
C ALA A 30 17.36 -6.40 -9.78
N SER A 31 17.20 -7.03 -8.61
CA SER A 31 16.16 -6.67 -7.63
C SER A 31 16.32 -5.24 -7.13
N MET A 32 17.53 -4.80 -6.79
CA MET A 32 17.81 -3.42 -6.38
C MET A 32 17.55 -2.42 -7.52
N VAL A 33 17.84 -2.75 -8.77
CA VAL A 33 17.62 -1.82 -9.89
C VAL A 33 16.14 -1.74 -10.30
N ILE A 34 15.42 -2.88 -10.30
CA ILE A 34 14.07 -2.99 -10.85
C ILE A 34 12.97 -2.69 -9.80
N LEU A 35 13.18 -3.10 -8.54
CA LEU A 35 12.13 -3.04 -7.50
C LEU A 35 12.31 -1.87 -6.51
N ASP A 36 13.46 -1.20 -6.53
CA ASP A 36 13.73 -0.09 -5.62
C ASP A 36 12.89 1.14 -5.98
N LYS A 37 12.21 1.66 -4.95
CA LYS A 37 11.41 2.88 -5.01
C LYS A 37 11.91 3.79 -3.89
N PRO A 38 12.05 5.11 -4.13
CA PRO A 38 12.43 6.05 -3.07
C PRO A 38 11.46 5.94 -1.90
N ALA A 39 12.00 6.00 -0.67
CA ALA A 39 11.20 5.89 0.55
C ALA A 39 10.15 7.00 0.65
N ASN A 40 10.52 8.21 0.23
CA ASN A 40 9.64 9.34 -0.03
C ASN A 40 9.70 9.71 -1.54
N PRO A 41 8.70 9.29 -2.34
CA PRO A 41 8.63 9.61 -3.77
C PRO A 41 8.51 11.10 -4.07
N ASP A 42 7.82 11.87 -3.23
CA ASP A 42 7.62 13.31 -3.45
C ASP A 42 8.94 14.09 -3.28
N VAL A 43 9.78 13.67 -2.31
CA VAL A 43 11.14 14.19 -2.12
C VAL A 43 12.04 13.86 -3.31
N GLU A 44 11.96 12.66 -3.88
CA GLU A 44 12.78 12.32 -5.06
C GLU A 44 12.30 13.06 -6.32
N MET A 45 10.98 13.16 -6.53
CA MET A 45 10.40 13.85 -7.68
C MET A 45 10.70 15.36 -7.66
N ASN A 46 10.74 15.98 -6.48
CA ASN A 46 11.02 17.40 -6.29
C ASN A 46 12.44 17.66 -5.77
N ARG A 47 13.38 16.71 -5.96
CA ARG A 47 14.71 16.70 -5.32
C ARG A 47 15.47 18.02 -5.43
N SER A 48 15.49 18.65 -6.60
CA SER A 48 16.19 19.94 -6.80
C SER A 48 15.57 21.10 -6.01
N GLN A 49 14.24 21.14 -5.89
CA GLN A 49 13.55 22.17 -5.10
C GLN A 49 13.67 21.91 -3.59
N TYR A 50 13.65 20.64 -3.19
CA TYR A 50 13.83 20.24 -1.79
C TYR A 50 15.25 20.50 -1.31
N GLN A 51 16.26 20.11 -2.10
CA GLN A 51 17.67 20.34 -1.80
C GLN A 51 17.97 21.84 -1.63
N PHE A 52 17.38 22.70 -2.48
CA PHE A 52 17.53 24.17 -2.37
C PHE A 52 17.18 24.71 -0.98
N TYR A 53 16.16 24.17 -0.29
CA TYR A 53 15.86 24.55 1.09
C TYR A 53 16.68 23.78 2.11
N LEU A 54 16.94 22.49 1.88
CA LEU A 54 17.72 21.64 2.78
C LEU A 54 19.14 22.17 2.99
N ASP A 55 19.81 22.62 1.93
CA ASP A 55 21.15 23.21 1.96
C ASP A 55 21.23 24.48 2.84
N GLN A 56 20.09 25.14 3.10
CA GLN A 56 20.00 26.34 3.95
C GLN A 56 19.69 26.04 5.42
N VAL A 57 19.23 24.82 5.75
CA VAL A 57 18.79 24.44 7.11
C VAL A 57 19.43 23.14 7.62
N GLN A 58 20.43 22.61 6.93
CA GLN A 58 21.06 21.32 7.26
C GLN A 58 21.65 21.30 8.68
N GLY A 59 21.31 20.26 9.45
CA GLY A 59 21.81 20.07 10.82
C GLY A 59 20.72 20.09 11.89
N PRO A 60 21.07 20.44 13.15
CA PRO A 60 20.11 20.51 14.24
C PRO A 60 19.14 21.69 14.08
N TYR A 61 18.00 21.62 14.74
CA TYR A 61 17.09 22.75 14.85
C TYR A 61 17.76 23.95 15.53
N SER A 62 17.53 25.15 15.00
CA SER A 62 17.93 26.41 15.61
C SER A 62 16.85 27.48 15.46
N VAL A 63 16.90 28.51 16.30
CA VAL A 63 16.01 29.69 16.21
C VAL A 63 16.11 30.37 14.83
N GLU A 64 17.29 30.32 14.19
CA GLU A 64 17.50 30.82 12.84
C GLU A 64 16.72 30.00 11.79
N THR A 65 16.70 28.66 11.92
CA THR A 65 15.89 27.80 11.04
C THR A 65 14.39 28.04 11.19
N GLU A 66 13.90 28.30 12.42
CA GLU A 66 12.49 28.66 12.64
C GLU A 66 12.13 30.01 11.99
N HIS A 67 12.95 31.04 12.18
CA HIS A 67 12.74 32.33 11.52
C HIS A 67 12.79 32.22 9.99
N PHE A 68 13.68 31.38 9.43
CA PHE A 68 13.72 31.09 8.00
C PHE A 68 12.39 30.50 7.49
N PHE A 69 11.90 29.43 8.12
CA PHE A 69 10.64 28.79 7.72
C PHE A 69 9.43 29.73 7.89
N ALA A 70 9.39 30.54 8.94
CA ALA A 70 8.32 31.52 9.15
C ALA A 70 8.28 32.62 8.07
N ASN A 71 9.44 33.18 7.73
CA ASN A 71 9.57 34.25 6.73
C ASN A 71 9.23 33.74 5.32
N GLU A 72 9.74 32.57 4.94
CA GLU A 72 9.50 32.02 3.60
C GLU A 72 8.04 31.50 3.45
N ALA A 73 7.42 30.99 4.52
CA ALA A 73 5.98 30.66 4.54
C ALA A 73 5.11 31.90 4.29
N ALA A 74 5.41 33.03 4.94
CA ALA A 74 4.69 34.29 4.75
C ALA A 74 4.80 34.78 3.29
N LYS A 75 6.03 34.82 2.76
CA LYS A 75 6.34 35.21 1.38
C LYS A 75 5.62 34.35 0.32
N ILE A 76 5.54 33.03 0.53
CA ILE A 76 4.80 32.12 -0.35
C ILE A 76 3.29 32.35 -0.23
N SER A 77 2.77 32.58 0.97
CA SER A 77 1.35 32.90 1.20
C SER A 77 0.94 34.21 0.51
N ASP A 78 1.72 35.28 0.69
CA ASP A 78 1.46 36.58 0.08
C ASP A 78 1.51 36.51 -1.45
N ALA A 79 2.47 35.76 -2.01
CA ALA A 79 2.56 35.55 -3.46
C ALA A 79 1.33 34.84 -4.04
N LYS A 80 0.74 33.87 -3.33
CA LYS A 80 -0.52 33.21 -3.73
C LYS A 80 -1.71 34.16 -3.70
N VAL A 81 -1.87 34.92 -2.63
CA VAL A 81 -2.97 35.90 -2.49
C VAL A 81 -2.88 36.97 -3.58
N ALA A 82 -1.68 37.44 -3.90
CA ALA A 82 -1.44 38.37 -5.00
C ALA A 82 -1.80 37.76 -6.37
N LEU A 83 -1.38 36.52 -6.64
CA LEU A 83 -1.64 35.84 -7.91
C LEU A 83 -3.14 35.55 -8.12
N GLN A 84 -3.86 35.18 -7.06
CA GLN A 84 -5.31 35.01 -7.12
C GLN A 84 -6.01 36.33 -7.43
N ARG A 85 -5.70 37.41 -6.69
CA ARG A 85 -6.28 38.75 -6.93
C ARG A 85 -6.07 39.23 -8.37
N ILE A 86 -4.88 39.03 -8.92
CA ILE A 86 -4.53 39.43 -10.29
C ILE A 86 -5.27 38.58 -11.33
N SER A 87 -5.58 37.32 -11.02
CA SER A 87 -6.37 36.43 -11.88
C SER A 87 -7.86 36.79 -11.87
N ASP A 88 -8.43 37.07 -10.70
CA ASP A 88 -9.83 37.48 -10.57
C ASP A 88 -10.09 38.80 -11.34
N ASN A 89 -9.26 39.83 -11.11
CA ASN A 89 -9.34 41.11 -11.82
C ASN A 89 -9.20 40.99 -13.36
N PHE A 90 -8.45 40.00 -13.86
CA PHE A 90 -8.35 39.74 -15.31
C PHE A 90 -9.64 39.15 -15.87
N TYR A 91 -10.24 38.17 -15.19
CA TYR A 91 -11.47 37.52 -15.65
C TYR A 91 -12.73 38.38 -15.49
N ASP A 92 -12.72 39.33 -14.54
CA ASP A 92 -13.79 40.33 -14.39
C ASP A 92 -13.63 41.52 -15.36
N GLY A 93 -12.57 41.54 -16.17
CA GLY A 93 -12.33 42.52 -17.24
C GLY A 93 -11.68 43.83 -16.79
N GLU A 94 -11.16 43.89 -15.55
CA GLU A 94 -10.56 45.08 -14.96
C GLU A 94 -9.05 45.23 -15.26
N LEU A 95 -8.41 44.23 -15.89
CA LEU A 95 -6.95 44.13 -16.00
C LEU A 95 -6.48 43.74 -17.41
N GLU A 96 -5.54 44.51 -17.97
CA GLU A 96 -4.98 44.26 -19.30
C GLU A 96 -4.02 43.06 -19.34
N GLU A 97 -4.10 42.25 -20.40
CA GLU A 97 -3.35 41.00 -20.58
C GLU A 97 -1.83 41.13 -20.38
N GLN A 98 -1.20 42.20 -20.88
CA GLN A 98 0.24 42.43 -20.69
C GLN A 98 0.64 42.69 -19.22
N LYS A 99 -0.23 43.35 -18.44
CA LYS A 99 0.00 43.60 -17.01
C LYS A 99 -0.23 42.32 -16.20
N PHE A 100 -1.24 41.53 -16.58
CA PHE A 100 -1.49 40.20 -16.03
C PHE A 100 -0.24 39.30 -16.18
N LEU A 101 0.26 39.13 -17.42
CA LEU A 101 1.42 38.27 -17.72
C LEU A 101 2.68 38.72 -16.95
N THR A 102 2.99 40.02 -16.94
CA THR A 102 4.21 40.53 -16.28
C THR A 102 4.19 40.29 -14.76
N HIS A 103 3.04 40.47 -14.11
CA HIS A 103 2.93 40.23 -12.67
C HIS A 103 2.79 38.74 -12.33
N SER A 104 2.11 37.95 -13.15
CA SER A 104 1.99 36.51 -12.94
C SER A 104 3.34 35.80 -13.07
N ASP A 105 4.18 36.16 -14.03
CA ASP A 105 5.54 35.61 -14.18
C ASP A 105 6.44 35.92 -12.96
N SER A 106 6.38 37.16 -12.45
CA SER A 106 7.11 37.54 -11.24
C SER A 106 6.68 36.72 -10.02
N LEU A 107 5.38 36.51 -9.83
CA LEU A 107 4.84 35.75 -8.71
C LEU A 107 5.07 34.23 -8.87
N ALA A 108 4.95 33.71 -10.09
CA ALA A 108 5.26 32.32 -10.43
C ALA A 108 6.74 31.99 -10.17
N SER A 109 7.66 32.96 -10.33
CA SER A 109 9.08 32.77 -10.00
C SER A 109 9.32 32.50 -8.50
N ILE A 110 8.52 33.11 -7.62
CA ILE A 110 8.55 32.88 -6.16
C ILE A 110 7.94 31.52 -5.82
N LEU A 111 6.83 31.17 -6.48
CA LEU A 111 6.13 29.89 -6.27
C LEU A 111 6.82 28.69 -6.92
N LYS A 112 7.84 28.90 -7.75
CA LYS A 112 8.58 27.86 -8.49
C LYS A 112 9.06 26.69 -7.61
N ASN A 113 9.50 27.00 -6.39
CA ASN A 113 10.03 26.01 -5.44
C ASN A 113 9.01 25.64 -4.33
N GLU A 114 7.72 25.98 -4.47
CA GLU A 114 6.71 25.74 -3.43
C GLU A 114 6.64 24.26 -2.98
N LYS A 115 6.78 23.32 -3.91
CA LYS A 115 6.76 21.88 -3.57
C LYS A 115 7.97 21.47 -2.75
N GLY A 116 9.16 21.98 -3.09
CA GLY A 116 10.35 21.84 -2.25
C GLY A 116 10.16 22.42 -0.84
N PHE A 117 9.53 23.59 -0.74
CA PHE A 117 9.26 24.24 0.55
C PHE A 117 8.29 23.43 1.40
N GLN A 118 7.18 22.92 0.82
CA GLN A 118 6.22 22.07 1.53
C GLN A 118 6.89 20.84 2.15
N LEU A 119 7.80 20.19 1.41
CA LEU A 119 8.52 19.01 1.88
C LEU A 119 9.53 19.35 2.99
N ALA A 120 10.28 20.45 2.85
CA ALA A 120 11.19 20.93 3.90
C ALA A 120 10.43 21.37 5.16
N TYR A 121 9.28 22.05 5.01
CA TYR A 121 8.42 22.48 6.11
C TYR A 121 7.79 21.29 6.85
N ASN A 122 7.40 20.22 6.14
CA ASN A 122 6.95 18.98 6.77
C ASN A 122 8.06 18.33 7.62
N GLN A 123 9.31 18.35 7.16
CA GLN A 123 10.45 17.91 7.95
C GLN A 123 10.71 18.83 9.15
N TYR A 124 10.55 20.15 9.00
CA TYR A 124 10.64 21.13 10.09
C TYR A 124 9.64 20.85 11.21
N VAL A 125 8.37 20.59 10.87
CA VAL A 125 7.34 20.23 11.86
C VAL A 125 7.75 19.00 12.66
N TYR A 126 8.29 17.98 11.99
CA TYR A 126 8.76 16.74 12.61
C TYR A 126 10.02 16.92 13.48
N VAL A 127 10.98 17.72 13.02
CA VAL A 127 12.22 18.05 13.74
C VAL A 127 11.92 18.85 15.01
N ARG A 128 11.05 19.86 14.93
CA ARG A 128 10.66 20.74 16.04
C ARG A 128 10.03 20.01 17.23
N GLU A 129 9.43 18.84 17.03
CA GLU A 129 8.87 18.04 18.14
C GLU A 129 9.95 17.56 19.13
N PHE A 130 11.16 17.25 18.65
CA PHE A 130 12.29 16.78 19.47
C PHE A 130 13.62 17.37 18.95
N PRO A 131 13.90 18.66 19.20
CA PRO A 131 15.00 19.41 18.59
C PRO A 131 16.40 18.82 18.81
N ASP A 132 16.63 18.22 19.97
CA ASP A 132 17.96 17.73 20.37
C ASP A 132 18.41 16.48 19.59
N ASN A 133 17.44 15.66 19.14
CA ASN A 133 17.67 14.34 18.55
C ASN A 133 17.23 14.21 17.07
N ARG A 134 16.46 15.15 16.52
CA ARG A 134 15.94 15.07 15.14
C ARG A 134 16.55 16.17 14.27
N TYR A 135 17.37 15.81 13.28
CA TYR A 135 18.10 16.77 12.45
C TYR A 135 17.58 16.79 10.99
N PHE A 136 17.82 17.90 10.29
CA PHE A 136 17.51 18.07 8.87
C PHE A 136 18.50 17.30 7.98
N LEU A 137 18.01 16.31 7.24
CA LEU A 137 18.79 15.54 6.26
C LEU A 137 17.98 15.09 5.05
N TYR A 138 18.68 14.67 3.99
CA TYR A 138 18.09 13.95 2.87
C TYR A 138 17.73 12.53 3.30
N THR A 139 16.44 12.22 3.41
CA THR A 139 15.98 10.97 4.05
C THR A 139 16.11 9.74 3.16
N ASN A 140 15.87 9.87 1.84
CA ASN A 140 15.70 8.72 0.93
C ASN A 140 16.85 7.70 0.94
N GLY A 141 18.10 8.14 1.10
CA GLY A 141 19.26 7.24 1.15
C GLY A 141 19.27 6.37 2.41
N TRP A 142 19.19 6.99 3.59
CA TRP A 142 19.21 6.29 4.88
C TRP A 142 17.90 5.54 5.16
N ASP A 143 16.74 6.09 4.82
CA ASP A 143 15.46 5.36 4.93
C ASP A 143 15.44 4.14 4.01
N GLY A 144 15.91 4.26 2.75
CA GLY A 144 16.00 3.12 1.84
C GLY A 144 16.89 1.99 2.38
N LEU A 145 18.02 2.35 3.00
CA LEU A 145 18.97 1.40 3.58
C LEU A 145 18.50 0.77 4.90
N LEU A 146 17.84 1.54 5.78
CA LEU A 146 17.53 1.15 7.16
C LEU A 146 16.07 0.77 7.41
N SER A 147 15.10 1.47 6.82
CA SER A 147 13.67 1.39 7.18
C SER A 147 12.94 0.22 6.49
N ASN A 148 13.65 -0.57 5.69
CA ASN A 148 13.13 -1.75 4.99
C ASN A 148 13.17 -3.02 5.87
N ASP A 149 12.14 -3.21 6.69
CA ASP A 149 11.96 -4.35 7.61
C ASP A 149 11.54 -5.67 6.92
N SER A 150 12.25 -6.05 5.86
CA SER A 150 11.99 -7.27 5.07
C SER A 150 13.08 -8.32 5.22
N LEU A 151 12.66 -9.59 5.23
CA LEU A 151 13.56 -10.75 5.15
C LEU A 151 14.11 -10.87 3.71
N ASP A 152 15.43 -10.98 3.57
CA ASP A 152 16.07 -11.24 2.27
C ASP A 152 15.85 -12.70 1.85
N ILE A 153 14.74 -12.96 1.15
CA ILE A 153 14.34 -14.30 0.69
C ILE A 153 15.38 -14.90 -0.27
N LEU A 154 16.03 -14.08 -1.11
CA LEU A 154 17.08 -14.54 -2.03
C LEU A 154 18.31 -15.03 -1.24
N PHE A 155 18.70 -14.33 -0.18
CA PHE A 155 19.80 -14.72 0.69
C PHE A 155 19.45 -15.97 1.52
N VAL A 156 18.23 -16.04 2.07
CA VAL A 156 17.72 -17.24 2.78
C VAL A 156 17.78 -18.46 1.86
N LEU A 157 17.33 -18.33 0.61
CA LEU A 157 17.38 -19.38 -0.40
C LEU A 157 18.82 -19.78 -0.74
N LEU A 158 19.73 -18.82 -0.92
CA LEU A 158 21.15 -19.09 -1.15
C LEU A 158 21.76 -19.91 0.00
N VAL A 159 21.54 -19.51 1.25
CA VAL A 159 22.05 -20.23 2.42
C VAL A 159 21.47 -21.65 2.49
N LEU A 160 20.17 -21.83 2.22
CA LEU A 160 19.55 -23.16 2.14
C LEU A 160 20.21 -24.04 1.08
N LEU A 161 20.42 -23.53 -0.14
CA LEU A 161 21.00 -24.28 -1.25
C LEU A 161 22.49 -24.60 -1.04
N LEU A 162 23.25 -23.72 -0.40
CA LEU A 162 24.68 -23.96 -0.12
C LEU A 162 24.90 -24.90 1.08
N VAL A 163 24.10 -24.77 2.15
CA VAL A 163 24.35 -25.48 3.42
C VAL A 163 23.71 -26.87 3.44
N THR A 164 22.52 -27.07 2.86
CA THR A 164 21.83 -28.38 2.89
C THR A 164 22.64 -29.54 2.26
N PRO A 165 23.31 -29.37 1.09
CA PRO A 165 24.12 -30.43 0.49
C PRO A 165 25.30 -30.92 1.36
N MET A 166 25.81 -30.09 2.27
CA MET A 166 27.06 -30.35 3.01
C MET A 166 27.06 -31.65 3.82
N PHE A 167 25.87 -32.09 4.25
CA PHE A 167 25.68 -33.38 4.91
C PHE A 167 24.67 -34.29 4.20
N CYS A 168 23.60 -33.75 3.59
CA CYS A 168 22.58 -34.58 2.94
C CYS A 168 23.14 -35.47 1.82
N TYR A 169 24.01 -34.94 0.95
CA TYR A 169 24.62 -35.75 -0.11
C TYR A 169 25.53 -36.88 0.42
N GLU A 170 26.09 -36.76 1.63
CA GLU A 170 26.88 -37.84 2.24
C GLU A 170 26.02 -38.95 2.81
N PHE A 171 24.82 -38.62 3.29
CA PHE A 171 23.84 -39.61 3.73
C PHE A 171 23.19 -40.32 2.53
N GLU A 172 22.88 -39.59 1.45
CA GLU A 172 22.30 -40.14 0.23
C GLU A 172 23.28 -41.06 -0.52
N SER A 173 24.56 -40.68 -0.60
CA SER A 173 25.64 -41.53 -1.16
C SER A 173 26.17 -42.60 -0.20
N LYS A 174 25.67 -42.66 1.05
CA LYS A 174 26.20 -43.49 2.17
C LYS A 174 27.70 -43.26 2.49
N MET A 175 28.31 -42.23 1.93
CA MET A 175 29.71 -41.84 2.17
C MET A 175 29.96 -41.47 3.65
N ASP A 176 28.92 -41.08 4.38
CA ASP A 176 29.00 -40.86 5.83
C ASP A 176 29.52 -42.07 6.60
N THR A 177 29.14 -43.29 6.20
CA THR A 177 29.58 -44.54 6.84
C THR A 177 31.08 -44.78 6.66
N LEU A 178 31.60 -44.57 5.44
CA LEU A 178 33.02 -44.70 5.12
C LEU A 178 33.85 -43.64 5.84
N LEU A 179 33.41 -42.37 5.83
CA LEU A 179 34.11 -41.27 6.50
C LEU A 179 34.28 -41.53 8.00
N LEU A 180 33.29 -42.11 8.67
CA LEU A 180 33.35 -42.39 10.11
C LEU A 180 34.43 -43.43 10.48
N THR A 181 34.86 -44.30 9.56
CA THR A 181 35.92 -45.29 9.80
C THR A 181 37.34 -44.68 9.78
N VAL A 182 37.52 -43.50 9.17
CA VAL A 182 38.83 -42.87 8.97
C VAL A 182 39.25 -42.05 10.20
N LYS A 183 40.54 -42.11 10.57
CA LYS A 183 41.14 -41.48 11.78
C LYS A 183 40.77 -40.00 12.00
N LYS A 184 40.58 -39.20 10.94
CA LYS A 184 40.16 -37.78 11.00
C LYS A 184 38.71 -37.52 10.54
N GLY A 185 37.98 -38.53 10.08
CA GLY A 185 36.66 -38.38 9.44
C GLY A 185 35.46 -38.27 10.40
N SER A 186 35.69 -38.32 11.72
CA SER A 186 34.64 -38.12 12.73
C SER A 186 34.50 -36.65 13.16
N ARG A 187 34.84 -36.31 14.42
CA ARG A 187 34.65 -34.95 14.97
C ARG A 187 35.46 -33.88 14.23
N THR A 188 36.70 -34.17 13.85
CA THR A 188 37.58 -33.19 13.17
C THR A 188 37.04 -32.80 11.79
N HIS A 189 36.49 -33.75 11.04
CA HIS A 189 35.83 -33.49 9.76
C HIS A 189 34.53 -32.69 9.92
N ALA A 190 33.70 -33.05 10.90
CA ALA A 190 32.49 -32.28 11.22
C ALA A 190 32.79 -30.83 11.62
N LEU A 191 33.78 -30.60 12.48
CA LEU A 191 34.24 -29.24 12.85
C LEU A 191 34.75 -28.45 11.65
N CYS A 192 35.54 -29.08 10.78
CA CYS A 192 36.03 -28.46 9.55
C CYS A 192 34.89 -27.97 8.65
N LYS A 193 33.81 -28.75 8.52
CA LYS A 193 32.62 -28.38 7.74
C LYS A 193 31.79 -27.28 8.37
N ILE A 194 31.54 -27.36 9.67
CA ILE A 194 30.82 -26.32 10.42
C ILE A 194 31.56 -24.99 10.27
N SER A 195 32.87 -24.97 10.55
CA SER A 195 33.69 -23.76 10.41
C SER A 195 33.73 -23.25 8.96
N HIS A 196 33.80 -24.13 7.96
CA HIS A 196 33.74 -23.71 6.55
C HIS A 196 32.40 -23.03 6.20
N VAL A 197 31.27 -23.62 6.61
CA VAL A 197 29.94 -23.04 6.42
C VAL A 197 29.80 -21.69 7.11
N LEU A 198 30.24 -21.56 8.37
CA LEU A 198 30.16 -20.31 9.12
C LEU A 198 30.99 -19.19 8.45
N VAL A 199 32.21 -19.49 8.01
CA VAL A 199 33.06 -18.52 7.28
C VAL A 199 32.41 -18.10 5.96
N MET A 200 31.89 -19.05 5.18
CA MET A 200 31.24 -18.76 3.90
C MET A 200 29.97 -17.93 4.05
N VAL A 201 29.11 -18.24 5.03
CA VAL A 201 27.90 -17.46 5.32
C VAL A 201 28.27 -16.06 5.84
N SER A 202 29.35 -15.92 6.63
CA SER A 202 29.84 -14.62 7.08
C SER A 202 30.27 -13.74 5.91
N VAL A 203 31.10 -14.27 5.00
CA VAL A 203 31.58 -13.54 3.81
C VAL A 203 30.41 -13.14 2.91
N LEU A 204 29.46 -14.03 2.66
CA LEU A 204 28.28 -13.73 1.83
C LEU A 204 27.35 -12.69 2.48
N CYS A 205 27.18 -12.72 3.80
CA CYS A 205 26.39 -11.73 4.52
C CYS A 205 27.02 -10.33 4.47
N LEU A 206 28.34 -10.24 4.71
CA LEU A 206 29.09 -8.99 4.60
C LEU A 206 29.12 -8.44 3.17
N LEU A 207 29.26 -9.32 2.16
CA LEU A 207 29.17 -8.93 0.75
C LEU A 207 27.80 -8.38 0.40
N SER A 208 26.71 -9.02 0.86
CA SER A 208 25.34 -8.54 0.66
C SER A 208 25.11 -7.17 1.32
N ALA A 209 25.60 -6.97 2.55
CA ALA A 209 25.54 -5.69 3.24
C ALA A 209 26.33 -4.59 2.50
N GLY A 210 27.53 -4.91 2.00
CA GLY A 210 28.35 -3.98 1.21
C GLY A 210 27.71 -3.60 -0.13
N LEU A 211 27.09 -4.56 -0.84
CA LEU A 211 26.34 -4.29 -2.06
C LEU A 211 25.14 -3.35 -1.82
N ARG A 212 24.39 -3.58 -0.73
CA ARG A 212 23.29 -2.69 -0.32
C ARG A 212 23.79 -1.28 0.00
N TYR A 213 24.84 -1.17 0.82
CA TYR A 213 25.43 0.12 1.18
C TYR A 213 25.85 0.90 -0.07
N GLY A 214 26.67 0.30 -0.94
CA GLY A 214 27.16 0.95 -2.16
C GLY A 214 26.04 1.31 -3.16
N PHE A 215 24.93 0.58 -3.18
CA PHE A 215 23.77 0.94 -4.01
C PHE A 215 23.08 2.21 -3.50
N TYR A 216 22.77 2.29 -2.20
CA TYR A 216 22.10 3.48 -1.63
C TYR A 216 23.03 4.70 -1.63
N ASP A 217 24.33 4.51 -1.37
CA ASP A 217 25.37 5.53 -1.48
C ASP A 217 25.45 6.12 -2.90
N PHE A 218 25.53 5.28 -3.93
CA PHE A 218 25.64 5.73 -5.31
C PHE A 218 24.34 6.35 -5.87
N LYS A 219 23.16 5.82 -5.51
CA LYS A 219 21.88 6.26 -6.08
C LYS A 219 21.30 7.50 -5.36
N TYR A 220 21.39 7.54 -4.04
CA TYR A 220 20.74 8.56 -3.22
C TYR A 220 21.73 9.44 -2.46
N GLY A 221 22.87 8.89 -2.04
CA GLY A 221 23.83 9.51 -1.12
C GLY A 221 23.57 9.10 0.33
N LEU A 222 24.64 8.81 1.08
CA LEU A 222 24.61 8.46 2.51
C LEU A 222 25.34 9.50 3.38
N ASP A 223 25.16 10.78 3.06
CA ASP A 223 25.69 11.89 3.84
C ASP A 223 25.13 11.92 5.26
N ASN A 224 25.82 12.61 6.18
CA ASN A 224 25.36 12.83 7.55
C ASN A 224 25.14 11.56 8.41
N GLY A 225 25.83 10.44 8.12
CA GLY A 225 25.71 9.18 8.88
C GLY A 225 26.03 9.24 10.39
N HIS A 226 26.52 10.37 10.89
CA HIS A 226 26.73 10.65 12.31
C HIS A 226 25.49 11.25 13.00
N TYR A 227 24.44 11.62 12.26
CA TYR A 227 23.18 12.12 12.84
C TYR A 227 22.43 11.03 13.61
N PRO A 228 21.57 11.39 14.58
CA PRO A 228 20.81 10.42 15.36
C PRO A 228 19.77 9.68 14.50
N LEU A 229 19.55 8.40 14.82
CA LEU A 229 18.60 7.52 14.13
C LEU A 229 17.17 8.08 14.11
N GLU A 230 16.77 8.78 15.18
CA GLU A 230 15.47 9.46 15.33
C GLU A 230 15.21 10.53 14.27
N SER A 231 16.20 10.98 13.50
CA SER A 231 16.00 11.91 12.38
C SER A 231 15.21 11.28 11.21
N LEU A 232 15.09 9.95 11.17
CA LEU A 232 14.21 9.23 10.24
C LEU A 232 12.85 8.94 10.89
N SER A 233 11.77 9.31 10.20
CA SER A 233 10.39 9.18 10.72
C SER A 233 10.01 7.75 11.11
N TYR A 234 10.55 6.73 10.41
CA TYR A 234 10.36 5.31 10.73
C TYR A 234 10.89 4.90 12.12
N PHE A 235 11.90 5.62 12.63
CA PHE A 235 12.54 5.39 13.92
C PHE A 235 12.24 6.49 14.96
N GLY A 236 11.38 7.47 14.64
CA GLY A 236 11.16 8.69 15.43
C GLY A 236 10.61 8.55 16.85
N THR A 237 10.20 7.34 17.25
CA THR A 237 9.75 7.00 18.62
C THR A 237 10.68 6.01 19.33
N SER A 238 11.87 5.77 18.76
CA SER A 238 12.89 4.90 19.34
C SER A 238 13.59 5.62 20.50
N ILE A 239 13.85 4.92 21.60
CA ILE A 239 14.59 5.49 22.76
C ILE A 239 16.11 5.26 22.63
N LYS A 240 16.59 4.95 21.41
CA LYS A 240 17.94 4.45 21.17
C LYS A 240 18.84 5.54 20.61
N GLU A 241 19.66 6.09 21.51
CA GLU A 241 20.77 7.00 21.22
C GLU A 241 21.87 6.30 20.39
N VAL A 242 21.61 6.12 19.09
CA VAL A 242 22.56 5.58 18.11
C VAL A 242 22.51 6.41 16.83
N THR A 243 23.65 6.53 16.14
CA THR A 243 23.70 7.23 14.86
C THR A 243 23.18 6.36 13.71
N LEU A 244 22.87 6.96 12.56
CA LEU A 244 22.45 6.25 11.35
C LEU A 244 23.49 5.18 10.91
N LEU A 245 24.78 5.54 10.87
CA LEU A 245 25.86 4.61 10.53
C LEU A 245 26.04 3.51 11.58
N GLN A 246 25.96 3.84 12.88
CA GLN A 246 26.02 2.84 13.95
C GLN A 246 24.85 1.85 13.86
N SER A 247 23.66 2.35 13.53
CA SER A 247 22.46 1.54 13.34
C SER A 247 22.63 0.57 12.17
N PHE A 248 23.17 1.02 11.04
CA PHE A 248 23.55 0.14 9.91
C PHE A 248 24.51 -0.99 10.34
N LEU A 249 25.55 -0.65 11.11
CA LEU A 249 26.53 -1.64 11.60
C LEU A 249 25.89 -2.65 12.56
N TRP A 250 25.04 -2.22 13.50
CA TRP A 250 24.33 -3.12 14.41
C TRP A 250 23.29 -3.99 13.69
N ILE A 251 22.56 -3.44 12.73
CA ILE A 251 21.62 -4.19 11.89
C ILE A 251 22.39 -5.26 11.10
N THR A 252 23.55 -4.91 10.54
CA THR A 252 24.43 -5.84 9.82
C THR A 252 24.97 -6.94 10.74
N ALA A 253 25.41 -6.60 11.95
CA ALA A 253 25.85 -7.56 12.96
C ALA A 253 24.72 -8.52 13.40
N GLY A 254 23.49 -8.01 13.55
CA GLY A 254 22.30 -8.81 13.79
C GLY A 254 22.00 -9.78 12.66
N LYS A 255 22.00 -9.29 11.40
CA LYS A 255 21.78 -10.11 10.19
C LYS A 255 22.84 -11.21 10.07
N LEU A 256 24.11 -10.89 10.34
CA LEU A 256 25.20 -11.85 10.39
C LEU A 256 24.96 -12.93 11.46
N PHE A 257 24.65 -12.55 12.70
CA PHE A 257 24.38 -13.48 13.78
C PHE A 257 23.18 -14.41 13.47
N GLY A 258 22.07 -13.85 12.99
CA GLY A 258 20.89 -14.61 12.59
C GLY A 258 21.19 -15.61 11.47
N SER A 259 21.97 -15.19 10.47
CA SER A 259 22.38 -16.03 9.34
C SER A 259 23.27 -17.20 9.77
N LEU A 260 24.19 -16.96 10.73
CA LEU A 260 25.03 -18.02 11.31
C LEU A 260 24.20 -19.01 12.13
N CYS A 261 23.24 -18.53 12.93
CA CYS A 261 22.31 -19.40 13.65
C CYS A 261 21.44 -20.23 12.69
N PHE A 262 20.99 -19.65 11.58
CA PHE A 262 20.24 -20.37 10.54
C PHE A 262 21.09 -21.45 9.86
N ALA A 263 22.35 -21.15 9.53
CA ALA A 263 23.28 -22.12 8.96
C ALA A 263 23.54 -23.30 9.93
N ILE A 264 23.70 -23.03 11.24
CA ILE A 264 23.80 -24.08 12.28
C ILE A 264 22.52 -24.91 12.33
N PHE A 265 21.35 -24.28 12.25
CA PHE A 265 20.06 -24.98 12.23
C PHE A 265 19.90 -25.90 11.02
N ILE A 266 20.29 -25.47 9.81
CA ILE A 266 20.29 -26.33 8.60
C ILE A 266 21.26 -27.52 8.76
N LEU A 267 22.47 -27.28 9.30
CA LEU A 267 23.42 -28.36 9.59
C LEU A 267 22.88 -29.35 10.65
N PHE A 268 22.14 -28.86 11.64
CA PHE A 268 21.49 -29.70 12.64
C PHE A 268 20.35 -30.53 12.04
N ALA A 269 19.46 -29.89 11.26
CA ALA A 269 18.35 -30.52 10.58
C ALA A 269 18.83 -31.60 9.59
N SER A 270 19.86 -31.33 8.79
CA SER A 270 20.44 -32.32 7.86
C SER A 270 20.95 -33.58 8.57
N VAL A 271 21.58 -33.43 9.73
CA VAL A 271 22.08 -34.55 10.56
C VAL A 271 20.95 -35.26 11.33
N CYS A 272 19.79 -34.62 11.49
CA CYS A 272 18.60 -35.23 12.07
C CYS A 272 17.74 -36.00 11.06
N PHE A 273 17.41 -35.38 9.92
CA PHE A 273 16.53 -35.96 8.91
C PHE A 273 17.25 -36.86 7.90
N LYS A 274 18.54 -36.61 7.63
CA LYS A 274 19.39 -37.35 6.67
C LYS A 274 18.87 -37.41 5.22
N LYS A 275 17.87 -36.60 4.88
CA LYS A 275 17.22 -36.52 3.56
C LYS A 275 17.24 -35.07 3.09
N TYR A 276 17.66 -34.82 1.85
CA TYR A 276 17.78 -33.45 1.31
C TYR A 276 16.46 -32.69 1.37
N ALA A 277 15.40 -33.22 0.75
CA ALA A 277 14.11 -32.53 0.63
C ALA A 277 13.48 -32.16 1.98
N ILE A 278 13.41 -33.11 2.93
CA ILE A 278 12.82 -32.88 4.26
C ILE A 278 13.59 -31.80 5.03
N THR A 279 14.93 -31.80 4.91
CA THR A 279 15.78 -30.78 5.54
C THR A 279 15.46 -29.39 4.99
N LEU A 280 15.39 -29.26 3.67
CA LEU A 280 15.10 -27.99 3.00
C LEU A 280 13.70 -27.47 3.39
N PHE A 281 12.65 -28.29 3.24
CA PHE A 281 11.28 -27.89 3.58
C PHE A 281 11.11 -27.54 5.06
N SER A 282 11.71 -28.31 5.98
CA SER A 282 11.62 -28.03 7.42
C SER A 282 12.33 -26.74 7.79
N CYS A 283 13.49 -26.45 7.18
CA CYS A 283 14.23 -25.21 7.46
C CYS A 283 13.51 -23.98 6.89
N THR A 284 12.94 -24.09 5.69
CA THR A 284 12.09 -23.04 5.11
C THR A 284 10.86 -22.77 5.97
N ALA A 285 10.16 -23.82 6.43
CA ALA A 285 8.97 -23.68 7.27
C ALA A 285 9.27 -22.97 8.61
N VAL A 286 10.38 -23.30 9.27
CA VAL A 286 10.78 -22.68 10.56
C VAL A 286 11.08 -21.19 10.44
N VAL A 287 11.50 -20.69 9.26
CA VAL A 287 11.74 -19.26 9.03
C VAL A 287 10.50 -18.55 8.49
N LEU A 288 9.81 -19.13 7.50
CA LEU A 288 8.70 -18.45 6.83
C LEU A 288 7.37 -18.52 7.59
N LEU A 289 7.09 -19.59 8.35
CA LEU A 289 5.83 -19.67 9.10
C LEU A 289 5.74 -18.60 10.21
N PRO A 290 6.78 -18.35 11.03
CA PRO A 290 6.70 -17.25 12.00
C PRO A 290 6.82 -15.86 11.35
N TYR A 291 7.42 -15.75 10.17
CA TYR A 291 7.51 -14.47 9.46
C TYR A 291 6.15 -14.00 8.90
N TYR A 292 5.33 -14.91 8.37
CA TYR A 292 4.01 -14.58 7.81
C TYR A 292 2.82 -14.89 8.75
N GLY A 293 2.96 -15.81 9.70
CA GLY A 293 1.85 -16.32 10.52
C GLY A 293 1.59 -15.59 11.83
N LEU A 294 2.38 -14.57 12.20
CA LEU A 294 2.25 -13.86 13.47
C LEU A 294 1.44 -12.56 13.32
N GLN A 295 0.47 -12.36 14.22
CA GLN A 295 -0.50 -11.25 14.13
C GLN A 295 0.03 -9.86 14.54
N LEU A 296 1.20 -9.80 15.19
CA LEU A 296 1.84 -8.57 15.69
C LEU A 296 3.26 -8.51 15.14
N GLU A 297 3.61 -7.46 14.39
CA GLU A 297 4.92 -7.34 13.72
C GLU A 297 6.10 -7.48 14.69
N SER A 298 5.94 -7.07 15.96
CA SER A 298 6.99 -7.16 16.98
C SER A 298 7.21 -8.58 17.54
N THR A 299 6.24 -9.49 17.46
CA THR A 299 6.34 -10.83 18.09
C THR A 299 7.46 -11.70 17.52
N LYS A 300 7.83 -11.50 16.25
CA LYS A 300 8.96 -12.21 15.59
C LYS A 300 10.32 -11.93 16.25
N TYR A 301 10.44 -10.86 17.05
CA TYR A 301 11.65 -10.50 17.81
C TYR A 301 11.71 -11.08 19.22
N PHE A 302 10.59 -11.55 19.76
CA PHE A 302 10.54 -12.23 21.06
C PHE A 302 10.71 -13.76 20.94
N LEU A 303 10.65 -14.30 19.71
CA LEU A 303 10.87 -15.72 19.44
C LEU A 303 12.37 -16.07 19.39
N PRO A 304 12.86 -17.02 20.20
CA PRO A 304 14.23 -17.48 20.11
C PRO A 304 14.46 -18.28 18.81
N GLY A 305 15.42 -17.85 18.02
CA GLY A 305 15.72 -18.43 16.71
C GLY A 305 16.45 -17.44 15.79
N PRO A 306 16.74 -17.84 14.53
CA PRO A 306 17.46 -16.98 13.60
C PRO A 306 16.62 -15.81 13.07
N LEU A 307 15.29 -15.97 12.95
CA LEU A 307 14.43 -15.05 12.20
C LEU A 307 14.51 -13.59 12.68
N GLY A 308 14.29 -13.33 13.97
CA GLY A 308 14.33 -11.96 14.52
C GLY A 308 15.67 -11.27 14.31
N PHE A 309 16.77 -12.01 14.27
CA PHE A 309 18.10 -11.47 13.96
C PHE A 309 18.35 -11.28 12.47
N MET A 310 17.80 -12.14 11.60
CA MET A 310 17.84 -11.96 10.15
C MET A 310 17.03 -10.74 9.67
N VAL A 311 16.06 -10.27 10.46
CA VAL A 311 15.28 -9.05 10.22
C VAL A 311 15.55 -8.00 11.32
N SER A 312 16.83 -7.84 11.70
CA SER A 312 17.28 -7.06 12.87
C SER A 312 16.85 -5.58 12.95
N THR A 313 16.34 -5.02 11.85
CA THR A 313 15.80 -3.65 11.74
C THR A 313 14.76 -3.34 12.83
N GLY A 314 13.79 -4.22 13.07
CA GLY A 314 12.79 -4.02 14.12
C GLY A 314 13.32 -4.03 15.56
N TYR A 315 14.56 -4.44 15.84
CA TYR A 315 15.15 -4.21 17.17
C TYR A 315 15.43 -2.71 17.42
N PHE A 316 15.56 -1.88 16.37
CA PHE A 316 15.84 -0.45 16.49
C PHE A 316 14.59 0.43 16.41
N ARG A 317 13.44 -0.17 16.11
CA ARG A 317 12.16 0.51 15.93
C ARG A 317 11.49 0.79 17.27
N GLY A 318 11.07 2.04 17.46
CA GLY A 318 10.33 2.51 18.63
C GLY A 318 8.90 1.98 18.68
N ASN A 319 8.15 2.44 19.68
CA ASN A 319 6.73 2.08 19.79
C ASN A 319 5.93 2.76 18.67
N GLU A 320 5.31 1.96 17.80
CA GLU A 320 4.39 2.45 16.77
C GLU A 320 2.96 2.23 17.28
N PHE A 321 2.28 3.34 17.54
CA PHE A 321 0.85 3.36 17.79
C PHE A 321 0.15 3.77 16.49
N LYS A 322 -0.89 3.04 16.10
CA LYS A 322 -1.88 3.58 15.16
C LYS A 322 -3.10 3.97 15.95
N LEU A 323 -3.60 5.18 15.67
CA LEU A 323 -4.90 5.59 16.14
C LEU A 323 -5.91 4.55 15.67
N ASN A 324 -6.47 3.81 16.61
CA ASN A 324 -7.43 2.78 16.30
C ASN A 324 -8.78 3.48 16.16
N SER A 325 -9.13 3.86 14.93
CA SER A 325 -10.32 4.67 14.62
C SER A 325 -11.62 4.10 15.17
N TRP A 326 -11.64 2.81 15.53
CA TRP A 326 -12.75 2.14 16.22
C TRP A 326 -12.81 2.45 17.72
N LYS A 327 -11.69 2.47 18.45
CA LYS A 327 -11.64 2.63 19.92
C LYS A 327 -11.46 4.07 20.39
N ASP A 328 -11.02 4.98 19.52
CA ASP A 328 -10.48 6.29 19.92
C ASP A 328 -9.32 6.17 20.92
N GLN A 329 -8.53 5.10 20.73
CA GLN A 329 -7.38 4.73 21.54
C GLN A 329 -6.22 4.36 20.61
N MET A 330 -5.00 4.56 21.10
CA MET A 330 -3.77 4.18 20.41
C MET A 330 -3.54 2.67 20.53
N ASP A 331 -3.86 1.89 19.49
CA ASP A 331 -3.49 0.47 19.46
C ASP A 331 -2.02 0.34 19.05
N MET A 332 -1.26 -0.41 19.85
CA MET A 332 0.16 -0.66 19.63
C MET A 332 0.33 -1.67 18.47
N VAL A 333 0.79 -1.17 17.32
CA VAL A 333 1.09 -1.97 16.12
C VAL A 333 2.47 -2.58 16.20
N PHE A 334 3.43 -1.79 16.69
CA PHE A 334 4.77 -2.26 16.99
C PHE A 334 5.11 -1.95 18.45
N ARG A 335 5.47 -2.99 19.21
CA ARG A 335 6.04 -2.85 20.55
C ARG A 335 7.54 -2.83 20.44
N GLU A 336 8.18 -1.79 20.97
CA GLU A 336 9.63 -1.71 21.03
C GLU A 336 10.24 -2.90 21.80
N VAL A 337 11.39 -3.38 21.30
CA VAL A 337 12.14 -4.45 21.95
C VAL A 337 13.19 -3.86 22.91
N SER A 338 12.85 -3.86 24.20
CA SER A 338 13.77 -3.48 25.28
C SER A 338 15.11 -4.21 25.19
N PHE A 339 16.19 -3.54 25.60
CA PHE A 339 17.55 -4.12 25.63
C PHE A 339 17.62 -5.42 26.46
N THR A 340 16.85 -5.50 27.55
CA THR A 340 16.71 -6.70 28.37
C THR A 340 16.08 -7.87 27.61
N ALA A 341 14.98 -7.63 26.89
CA ALA A 341 14.34 -8.67 26.07
C ALA A 341 15.26 -9.15 24.93
N TRP A 342 15.90 -8.21 24.23
CA TRP A 342 16.88 -8.52 23.18
C TRP A 342 18.04 -9.39 23.71
N SER A 343 18.60 -9.03 24.88
CA SER A 343 19.67 -9.79 25.54
C SER A 343 19.25 -11.20 25.95
N ILE A 344 18.03 -11.38 26.45
CA ILE A 344 17.47 -12.69 26.81
C ILE A 344 17.28 -13.56 25.56
N VAL A 345 16.66 -13.02 24.50
CA VAL A 345 16.44 -13.75 23.23
C VAL A 345 17.77 -14.12 22.58
N PHE A 346 18.77 -13.24 22.64
CA PHE A 346 20.14 -13.52 22.21
C PHE A 346 20.77 -14.67 22.99
N ALA A 347 20.75 -14.63 24.33
CA ALA A 347 21.32 -15.67 25.19
C ALA A 347 20.65 -17.05 24.96
N ILE A 348 19.33 -17.10 24.79
CA ILE A 348 18.59 -18.33 24.47
C ILE A 348 18.97 -18.84 23.07
N THR A 349 19.08 -17.96 22.07
CA THR A 349 19.43 -18.34 20.69
C THR A 349 20.88 -18.84 20.58
N VAL A 350 21.83 -18.24 21.31
CA VAL A 350 23.20 -18.75 21.47
C VAL A 350 23.17 -20.14 22.12
N SER A 351 22.44 -20.30 23.23
CA SER A 351 22.34 -21.57 23.96
C SER A 351 21.78 -22.70 23.09
N LEU A 352 20.71 -22.43 22.33
CA LEU A 352 20.13 -23.36 21.37
C LEU A 352 21.13 -23.74 20.27
N SER A 353 21.89 -22.76 19.77
CA SER A 353 22.93 -22.98 18.75
C SER A 353 24.08 -23.85 19.26
N VAL A 354 24.52 -23.65 20.51
CA VAL A 354 25.52 -24.49 21.17
C VAL A 354 25.02 -25.93 21.37
N VAL A 355 23.76 -26.12 21.79
CA VAL A 355 23.14 -27.44 21.89
C VAL A 355 23.08 -28.14 20.53
N MET A 356 22.68 -27.43 19.47
CA MET A 356 22.66 -27.97 18.10
C MET A 356 24.06 -28.42 17.64
N LEU A 357 25.09 -27.60 17.84
CA LEU A 357 26.48 -27.94 17.55
C LEU A 357 26.94 -29.19 18.34
N PHE A 358 26.60 -29.27 19.63
CA PHE A 358 26.91 -30.44 20.46
C PHE A 358 26.25 -31.72 19.91
N VAL A 359 24.97 -31.66 19.51
CA VAL A 359 24.26 -32.80 18.93
C VAL A 359 24.86 -33.23 17.59
N ILE A 360 25.23 -32.29 16.71
CA ILE A 360 25.95 -32.59 15.46
C ILE A 360 27.26 -33.34 15.75
N LEU A 361 28.08 -32.80 16.67
CA LEU A 361 29.37 -33.40 17.03
C LEU A 361 29.23 -34.74 17.76
N HIS A 362 28.18 -34.94 18.55
CA HIS A 362 27.88 -36.23 19.18
C HIS A 362 27.44 -37.27 18.14
N LYS A 363 26.49 -36.94 17.25
CA LYS A 363 26.04 -37.83 16.17
C LYS A 363 27.14 -38.17 15.16
N ARG A 364 28.12 -37.27 14.94
CA ARG A 364 29.32 -37.50 14.10
C ARG A 364 30.52 -38.10 14.85
N SER A 365 30.39 -38.49 16.12
CA SER A 365 31.46 -39.19 16.85
C SER A 365 31.41 -40.70 16.55
N ASN A 366 32.54 -41.29 16.17
CA ASN A 366 32.62 -42.73 15.90
C ASN A 366 32.38 -43.53 17.20
N VAL A 367 31.42 -44.45 17.15
CA VAL A 367 31.00 -45.32 18.27
C VAL A 367 32.16 -46.13 18.86
N TRP A 368 33.18 -46.51 18.07
CA TRP A 368 34.38 -47.20 18.58
C TRP A 368 35.22 -46.32 19.51
N ILE A 369 35.44 -45.06 19.18
CA ILE A 369 36.16 -44.10 20.04
C ILE A 369 35.30 -43.75 21.27
N VAL A 370 33.97 -43.67 21.09
CA VAL A 370 33.02 -43.42 22.18
C VAL A 370 32.91 -44.62 23.14
N LYS A 371 33.13 -45.86 22.69
CA LYS A 371 33.13 -47.06 23.55
C LYS A 371 34.22 -47.01 24.62
N GLN A 372 35.40 -46.43 24.35
CA GLN A 372 36.44 -46.20 25.36
C GLN A 372 36.07 -45.16 26.43
N ARG A 373 34.99 -44.37 26.24
CA ARG A 373 34.46 -43.42 27.24
C ARG A 373 33.10 -43.81 27.82
N LYS A 374 32.48 -44.92 27.40
CA LYS A 374 31.11 -45.32 27.80
C LYS A 374 31.04 -46.34 28.93
N TYR A 375 31.85 -46.15 29.98
CA TYR A 375 31.63 -46.76 31.30
C TYR A 375 31.24 -45.70 32.35
N ARG A 376 30.25 -44.84 32.01
CA ARG A 376 29.37 -44.06 32.92
C ARG A 376 28.33 -43.30 32.08
N GLY A 377 27.11 -43.17 32.58
CA GLY A 377 26.03 -42.37 31.98
C GLY A 377 25.17 -43.07 30.91
N LYS A 378 24.05 -43.66 31.33
CA LYS A 378 22.90 -44.02 30.48
C LYS A 378 21.68 -43.15 30.87
N ARG A 379 20.77 -42.97 29.91
CA ARG A 379 19.38 -42.43 29.98
C ARG A 379 19.20 -40.94 29.64
N LEU A 380 17.93 -40.62 29.29
CA LEU A 380 17.41 -39.42 28.61
C LEU A 380 17.81 -39.38 27.12
N LEU A 381 16.94 -39.33 26.12
CA LEU A 381 15.48 -39.08 26.01
C LEU A 381 14.84 -40.12 25.04
N PRO A 382 13.49 -40.26 24.86
CA PRO A 382 12.66 -39.22 24.22
C PRO A 382 11.21 -39.08 24.75
N THR A 383 10.83 -37.86 25.13
CA THR A 383 9.42 -37.46 25.37
C THR A 383 9.20 -36.06 24.80
N LEU A 384 9.06 -35.95 23.47
CA LEU A 384 8.69 -34.70 22.79
C LEU A 384 8.38 -34.97 21.30
N LEU A 385 7.25 -35.64 21.02
CA LEU A 385 6.76 -35.85 19.64
C LEU A 385 5.26 -36.19 19.52
N ILE A 386 4.42 -35.64 20.41
CA ILE A 386 2.95 -35.67 20.27
C ILE A 386 2.38 -34.30 20.62
N LEU A 387 2.57 -33.32 19.72
CA LEU A 387 1.71 -32.13 19.65
C LEU A 387 1.84 -31.47 18.27
N TRP A 388 1.36 -32.13 17.21
CA TRP A 388 1.20 -31.50 15.89
C TRP A 388 0.16 -32.26 15.05
N MET A 389 -1.09 -31.82 15.12
CA MET A 389 -2.06 -31.87 14.00
C MET A 389 -3.34 -31.13 14.40
N ALA A 390 -3.58 -29.98 13.78
CA ALA A 390 -4.85 -29.28 13.83
C ALA A 390 -5.19 -28.75 12.43
N VAL A 391 -6.29 -29.28 11.89
CA VAL A 391 -7.25 -28.65 10.95
C VAL A 391 -6.77 -28.16 9.57
N SER A 392 -7.32 -28.83 8.54
CA SER A 392 -7.57 -28.35 7.17
C SER A 392 -8.51 -29.39 6.51
N MET A 393 -9.59 -29.12 5.76
CA MET A 393 -10.01 -27.95 4.94
C MET A 393 -11.57 -27.82 4.83
N LEU A 394 -12.05 -26.82 4.07
CA LEU A 394 -13.46 -26.55 3.66
C LEU A 394 -13.65 -26.48 2.11
N VAL A 395 -14.91 -26.27 1.65
CA VAL A 395 -15.46 -26.23 0.26
C VAL A 395 -15.74 -24.77 -0.19
N GLY A 396 -15.87 -24.34 -1.47
CA GLY A 396 -15.65 -24.96 -2.80
C GLY A 396 -16.63 -24.47 -3.92
N CYS A 397 -16.27 -24.68 -5.21
CA CYS A 397 -17.11 -24.66 -6.45
C CYS A 397 -17.54 -23.34 -7.19
N SER A 398 -17.48 -23.40 -8.56
CA SER A 398 -18.30 -22.73 -9.64
C SER A 398 -18.27 -21.17 -9.83
N SER A 399 -18.67 -20.50 -10.95
CA SER A 399 -18.85 -20.83 -12.41
C SER A 399 -19.23 -19.60 -13.30
N SER A 400 -18.81 -19.60 -14.60
CA SER A 400 -19.41 -19.02 -15.85
C SER A 400 -19.79 -17.52 -16.04
N ASN A 401 -19.62 -17.03 -17.29
CA ASN A 401 -19.82 -15.65 -17.80
C ASN A 401 -21.21 -15.36 -18.45
N GLY A 402 -21.51 -14.06 -18.63
CA GLY A 402 -22.52 -13.48 -19.55
C GLY A 402 -22.23 -11.97 -19.80
N ALA A 403 -22.69 -11.37 -20.91
CA ALA A 403 -22.28 -10.01 -21.35
C ALA A 403 -23.41 -9.18 -22.03
N MET A 404 -23.12 -7.91 -22.35
CA MET A 404 -23.97 -6.84 -22.98
C MET A 404 -24.93 -6.09 -22.01
N ALA A 405 -25.25 -4.78 -22.14
CA ALA A 405 -24.93 -3.76 -23.16
C ALA A 405 -24.78 -2.33 -22.52
N GLY A 406 -24.28 -1.33 -23.26
CA GLY A 406 -23.87 0.00 -22.73
C GLY A 406 -24.98 0.97 -22.24
N VAL A 407 -24.62 1.85 -21.28
CA VAL A 407 -25.53 2.70 -20.48
C VAL A 407 -24.98 4.12 -20.27
N THR A 408 -25.86 5.13 -20.29
CA THR A 408 -25.54 6.54 -19.95
C THR A 408 -25.84 6.88 -18.49
N TYR A 409 -24.91 7.57 -17.82
CA TYR A 409 -24.92 7.97 -16.41
C TYR A 409 -24.65 9.47 -16.23
N ASN A 410 -25.30 10.10 -15.25
CA ASN A 410 -25.04 11.49 -14.84
C ASN A 410 -24.82 11.58 -13.33
N TYR A 411 -23.78 12.31 -12.91
CA TYR A 411 -23.52 12.57 -11.50
C TYR A 411 -24.62 13.40 -10.83
N ALA A 412 -25.25 14.31 -11.59
CA ALA A 412 -26.37 15.15 -11.13
C ALA A 412 -27.62 14.33 -10.73
N SER A 413 -27.85 13.17 -11.35
CA SER A 413 -29.02 12.31 -11.08
C SER A 413 -28.72 11.14 -10.13
N LYS A 414 -27.57 11.13 -9.44
CA LYS A 414 -27.09 9.98 -8.63
C LYS A 414 -28.03 9.51 -7.50
N GLN A 415 -29.07 10.25 -7.16
CA GLN A 415 -30.03 9.93 -6.09
C GLN A 415 -31.37 9.36 -6.58
N SER A 416 -31.58 9.25 -7.90
CA SER A 416 -32.83 8.82 -8.50
C SER A 416 -32.62 8.07 -9.81
N PHE A 417 -33.38 6.99 -10.01
CA PHE A 417 -33.40 6.23 -11.27
C PHE A 417 -34.84 5.88 -11.64
N GLN A 418 -35.15 5.82 -12.93
CA GLN A 418 -36.50 5.49 -13.42
C GLN A 418 -36.42 4.46 -14.53
N ASN A 419 -37.26 3.43 -14.43
CA ASN A 419 -37.48 2.48 -15.51
C ASN A 419 -38.96 2.44 -15.92
N ASN A 420 -39.31 1.55 -16.86
CA ASN A 420 -40.63 1.48 -17.49
C ASN A 420 -41.80 1.10 -16.55
N LYS A 421 -41.53 0.74 -15.28
CA LYS A 421 -42.56 0.35 -14.30
C LYS A 421 -42.43 1.03 -12.94
N HIS A 422 -41.20 1.31 -12.51
CA HIS A 422 -40.90 1.80 -11.17
C HIS A 422 -40.01 3.05 -11.22
N ARG A 423 -40.25 3.98 -10.30
CA ARG A 423 -39.35 5.10 -9.99
C ARG A 423 -38.64 4.83 -8.66
N PHE A 424 -37.32 4.89 -8.66
CA PHE A 424 -36.45 4.70 -7.49
C PHE A 424 -35.86 6.04 -7.06
N TYR A 425 -35.94 6.36 -5.77
CA TYR A 425 -35.36 7.58 -5.21
C TYR A 425 -35.01 7.40 -3.75
N MET A 426 -34.10 8.24 -3.26
CA MET A 426 -33.86 8.42 -1.83
C MET A 426 -34.97 9.30 -1.23
N ASP A 427 -35.57 8.91 -0.10
CA ASP A 427 -36.62 9.71 0.54
C ASP A 427 -36.03 11.03 1.10
N PRO A 428 -36.45 12.22 0.59
CA PRO A 428 -35.90 13.50 1.03
C PRO A 428 -36.03 13.72 2.54
N LYS A 429 -37.11 13.21 3.17
CA LYS A 429 -37.35 13.39 4.61
C LYS A 429 -36.40 12.54 5.45
N GLU A 430 -35.98 11.38 4.96
CA GLU A 430 -35.01 10.56 5.69
C GLU A 430 -33.56 11.04 5.49
N ILE A 431 -33.23 11.62 4.34
CA ILE A 431 -31.93 12.27 4.09
C ILE A 431 -31.68 13.39 5.11
N GLU A 432 -32.68 14.23 5.41
CA GLU A 432 -32.60 15.29 6.43
C GLU A 432 -32.35 14.75 7.85
N LEU A 433 -32.78 13.51 8.14
CA LEU A 433 -32.46 12.80 9.39
C LEU A 433 -31.17 11.96 9.32
N GLY A 434 -30.42 12.03 8.23
CA GLY A 434 -29.16 11.29 8.03
C GLY A 434 -29.32 9.80 7.68
N ASN A 435 -30.56 9.34 7.47
CA ASN A 435 -30.87 7.96 7.11
C ASN A 435 -31.06 7.84 5.59
N ASN A 436 -30.15 7.14 4.92
CA ASN A 436 -30.30 6.86 3.49
C ASN A 436 -31.20 5.63 3.31
N GLN A 437 -32.44 5.83 2.86
CA GLN A 437 -33.32 4.74 2.42
C GLN A 437 -33.76 4.90 0.97
N ILE A 438 -33.68 3.80 0.23
CA ILE A 438 -34.15 3.71 -1.16
C ILE A 438 -35.60 3.26 -1.16
N VAL A 439 -36.47 4.13 -1.67
CA VAL A 439 -37.89 3.87 -1.90
C VAL A 439 -38.11 3.65 -3.40
N PHE A 440 -39.03 2.75 -3.74
CA PHE A 440 -39.55 2.61 -5.08
C PHE A 440 -41.06 2.82 -5.13
N GLU A 441 -41.52 3.42 -6.23
CA GLU A 441 -42.91 3.78 -6.49
C GLU A 441 -43.33 3.14 -7.81
N ASP A 442 -44.37 2.32 -7.77
CA ASP A 442 -44.98 1.71 -8.96
C ASP A 442 -45.79 2.77 -9.71
N GLN A 443 -45.45 3.00 -10.98
CA GLN A 443 -46.06 4.04 -11.81
C GLN A 443 -47.53 3.76 -12.17
N THR A 444 -47.99 2.52 -12.02
CA THR A 444 -49.36 2.10 -12.35
C THR A 444 -50.31 2.12 -11.15
N SER A 445 -49.80 1.82 -9.95
CA SER A 445 -50.60 1.76 -8.70
C SER A 445 -50.37 2.95 -7.77
N GLY A 446 -49.27 3.70 -7.94
CA GLY A 446 -48.83 4.75 -7.01
C GLY A 446 -48.35 4.21 -5.66
N GLU A 447 -48.24 2.89 -5.49
CA GLU A 447 -47.85 2.28 -4.23
C GLU A 447 -46.35 2.45 -3.97
N LYS A 448 -45.99 2.95 -2.78
CA LYS A 448 -44.61 3.21 -2.36
C LYS A 448 -44.12 2.11 -1.43
N ARG A 449 -42.98 1.51 -1.75
CA ARG A 449 -42.37 0.40 -0.99
C ARG A 449 -40.87 0.62 -0.79
N LYS A 450 -40.32 0.10 0.31
CA LYS A 450 -38.87 0.10 0.57
C LYS A 450 -38.20 -0.96 -0.31
N LEU A 451 -37.10 -0.59 -0.98
CA LEU A 451 -36.31 -1.51 -1.81
C LEU A 451 -35.51 -2.47 -0.93
N VAL A 452 -34.68 -1.92 -0.04
CA VAL A 452 -33.85 -2.71 0.88
C VAL A 452 -34.70 -3.15 2.07
N ARG A 453 -34.74 -4.46 2.33
CA ARG A 453 -35.55 -5.09 3.39
C ARG A 453 -34.68 -5.85 4.38
N ASP A 454 -33.59 -5.22 4.82
CA ASP A 454 -32.69 -5.77 5.83
C ASP A 454 -33.36 -5.67 7.23
N PRO A 455 -33.60 -6.79 7.94
CA PRO A 455 -34.09 -6.75 9.32
C PRO A 455 -33.06 -6.21 10.33
N LEU A 456 -31.78 -6.07 9.95
CA LEU A 456 -30.67 -5.60 10.80
C LEU A 456 -30.21 -4.17 10.43
N THR A 457 -31.16 -3.28 10.13
CA THR A 457 -30.93 -1.88 9.73
C THR A 457 -29.88 -1.10 10.55
N SER A 458 -29.68 -1.40 11.83
CA SER A 458 -28.67 -0.73 12.66
C SER A 458 -27.21 -1.05 12.29
N LEU A 459 -26.96 -2.07 11.48
CA LEU A 459 -25.61 -2.53 11.13
C LEU A 459 -25.28 -2.38 9.64
N THR A 460 -26.21 -1.88 8.83
CA THR A 460 -26.06 -1.78 7.38
C THR A 460 -26.32 -0.35 6.94
N ARG A 461 -25.28 0.39 6.52
CA ARG A 461 -25.45 1.75 5.96
C ARG A 461 -25.55 1.69 4.46
N ILE A 462 -26.68 2.10 3.90
CA ILE A 462 -26.86 2.32 2.47
C ILE A 462 -26.18 3.66 2.10
N ALA A 463 -25.44 3.72 1.00
CA ALA A 463 -24.85 4.96 0.52
C ALA A 463 -25.90 5.82 -0.20
N GLY A 464 -25.74 7.15 -0.18
CA GLY A 464 -26.66 8.11 -0.80
C GLY A 464 -26.57 8.19 -2.33
N ALA A 465 -26.31 7.07 -3.02
CA ALA A 465 -26.19 6.99 -4.47
C ALA A 465 -26.76 5.67 -5.02
N ILE A 466 -27.47 5.78 -6.15
CA ILE A 466 -28.10 4.70 -6.91
C ILE A 466 -27.56 4.76 -8.34
N PHE A 467 -27.32 3.60 -8.94
CA PHE A 467 -27.08 3.43 -10.38
C PHE A 467 -28.17 2.49 -10.94
N GLY A 468 -28.56 2.63 -12.20
CA GLY A 468 -29.60 1.78 -12.79
C GLY A 468 -29.42 1.58 -14.29
N GLU A 469 -29.84 0.40 -14.75
CA GLU A 469 -29.56 -0.15 -16.08
C GLU A 469 -30.77 -0.99 -16.51
N GLY A 470 -31.64 -0.44 -17.36
CA GLY A 470 -32.81 -1.16 -17.86
C GLY A 470 -33.73 -1.68 -16.74
N THR A 471 -33.74 -2.99 -16.52
CA THR A 471 -34.51 -3.66 -15.45
C THR A 471 -33.78 -3.76 -14.12
N ASP A 472 -32.49 -3.41 -14.04
CA ASP A 472 -31.67 -3.66 -12.87
C ASP A 472 -31.34 -2.35 -12.15
N VAL A 473 -31.37 -2.38 -10.82
CA VAL A 473 -31.06 -1.23 -9.95
C VAL A 473 -29.97 -1.62 -8.99
N TYR A 474 -28.93 -0.79 -8.93
CA TYR A 474 -27.74 -1.02 -8.13
C TYR A 474 -27.61 0.00 -7.02
N TYR A 475 -27.18 -0.47 -5.84
CA TYR A 475 -26.88 0.37 -4.69
C TYR A 475 -25.61 -0.08 -3.98
N MET A 476 -24.95 0.85 -3.28
CA MET A 476 -23.84 0.53 -2.39
C MET A 476 -24.35 0.35 -0.97
N LYS A 477 -23.86 -0.68 -0.29
CA LYS A 477 -23.99 -0.82 1.16
C LYS A 477 -22.63 -0.98 1.82
N ILE A 478 -22.55 -0.53 3.06
CA ILE A 478 -21.41 -0.75 3.95
C ILE A 478 -21.95 -1.51 5.16
N ASP A 479 -21.46 -2.73 5.36
CA ASP A 479 -21.82 -3.55 6.51
C ASP A 479 -20.88 -3.23 7.67
N TYR A 480 -21.45 -3.02 8.85
CA TYR A 480 -20.75 -2.75 10.09
C TYR A 480 -20.94 -3.91 11.06
N GLU A 481 -19.90 -4.24 11.83
CA GLU A 481 -20.02 -5.27 12.87
C GLU A 481 -20.08 -4.60 14.25
N LYS A 482 -21.13 -4.90 15.02
CA LYS A 482 -21.20 -4.60 16.46
C LYS A 482 -20.45 -5.68 17.24
N SER A 483 -19.16 -5.45 17.48
CA SER A 483 -18.42 -6.16 18.53
C SER A 483 -18.41 -5.32 19.80
N GLY A 484 -19.55 -5.28 20.48
CA GLY A 484 -19.77 -4.45 21.67
C GLY A 484 -20.24 -3.03 21.33
N LEU A 485 -19.58 -2.01 21.89
CA LEU A 485 -20.11 -0.65 22.04
C LEU A 485 -19.94 0.29 20.83
N ARG A 486 -19.34 -0.16 19.71
CA ARG A 486 -19.21 0.61 18.46
C ARG A 486 -19.33 -0.27 17.21
N GLU A 487 -19.68 0.39 16.12
CA GLU A 487 -19.89 -0.17 14.79
C GLU A 487 -18.69 0.14 13.89
N GLY A 488 -18.05 -0.88 13.33
CA GLY A 488 -16.92 -0.72 12.40
C GLY A 488 -17.24 -1.28 11.02
N ALA A 489 -17.05 -0.48 9.97
CA ALA A 489 -17.26 -0.89 8.57
C ALA A 489 -16.34 -2.08 8.22
N THR A 490 -16.91 -3.28 8.15
CA THR A 490 -16.16 -4.52 7.87
C THR A 490 -16.05 -4.81 6.38
N ARG A 491 -16.99 -4.29 5.59
CA ARG A 491 -17.24 -4.68 4.21
C ARG A 491 -17.94 -3.57 3.43
N PHE A 492 -17.48 -3.31 2.22
CA PHE A 492 -18.13 -2.48 1.21
C PHE A 492 -18.64 -3.40 0.11
N SER A 493 -19.92 -3.29 -0.25
CA SER A 493 -20.53 -4.12 -1.30
C SER A 493 -21.39 -3.27 -2.24
N VAL A 494 -21.30 -3.59 -3.53
CA VAL A 494 -22.23 -3.12 -4.57
C VAL A 494 -23.21 -4.25 -4.84
N ILE A 495 -24.50 -4.00 -4.64
CA ILE A 495 -25.58 -4.93 -4.89
C ILE A 495 -26.34 -4.48 -6.14
N GLY A 496 -26.69 -5.41 -7.02
CA GLY A 496 -27.65 -5.23 -8.09
C GLY A 496 -28.95 -5.97 -7.78
N VAL A 497 -30.08 -5.37 -8.12
CA VAL A 497 -31.43 -5.90 -7.88
C VAL A 497 -32.19 -5.94 -9.21
N ASP A 498 -32.57 -7.14 -9.64
CA ASP A 498 -33.46 -7.35 -10.78
C ASP A 498 -34.87 -6.86 -10.39
N THR A 499 -35.36 -5.77 -10.98
CA THR A 499 -36.66 -5.17 -10.61
C THR A 499 -37.88 -5.93 -11.16
N THR A 500 -37.67 -7.01 -11.93
CA THR A 500 -38.75 -7.90 -12.38
C THR A 500 -39.09 -8.97 -11.34
N ARG A 501 -38.08 -9.43 -10.58
CA ARG A 501 -38.22 -10.48 -9.55
C ARG A 501 -37.86 -10.01 -8.13
N PHE A 502 -37.30 -8.81 -8.00
CA PHE A 502 -36.69 -8.27 -6.78
C PHE A 502 -35.64 -9.21 -6.17
N ASN A 503 -34.83 -9.84 -7.03
CA ASN A 503 -33.75 -10.73 -6.61
C ASN A 503 -32.43 -9.94 -6.49
N GLU A 504 -31.75 -10.07 -5.37
CA GLU A 504 -30.48 -9.38 -5.11
C GLU A 504 -29.26 -10.23 -5.53
N LYS A 505 -28.26 -9.58 -6.11
CA LYS A 505 -26.96 -10.15 -6.48
C LYS A 505 -25.84 -9.22 -6.04
N ILE A 506 -24.82 -9.78 -5.39
CA ILE A 506 -23.58 -9.05 -5.10
C ILE A 506 -22.79 -8.93 -6.41
N ILE A 507 -22.49 -7.69 -6.81
CA ILE A 507 -21.76 -7.35 -8.05
C ILE A 507 -20.28 -7.12 -7.75
N PHE A 508 -19.99 -6.52 -6.58
CA PHE A 508 -18.65 -6.32 -6.07
C PHE A 508 -18.69 -6.37 -4.54
N GLU A 509 -17.68 -6.96 -3.92
CA GLU A 509 -17.52 -6.98 -2.48
C GLU A 509 -16.04 -6.80 -2.11
N LYS A 510 -15.78 -5.90 -1.17
CA LYS A 510 -14.45 -5.72 -0.58
C LYS A 510 -14.56 -5.77 0.94
N LYS A 511 -13.87 -6.74 1.53
CA LYS A 511 -13.59 -6.78 2.97
C LYS A 511 -12.67 -5.60 3.32
N LEU A 512 -13.16 -4.66 4.12
CA LEU A 512 -12.46 -3.46 4.58
C LEU A 512 -11.72 -3.67 5.89
N SER A 513 -12.15 -4.64 6.71
CA SER A 513 -11.37 -5.11 7.85
C SER A 513 -9.98 -5.53 7.38
N ALA A 514 -8.94 -4.96 7.99
CA ALA A 514 -7.55 -5.14 7.59
C ALA A 514 -7.11 -6.60 7.79
N ASP A 515 -7.29 -7.42 6.75
CA ASP A 515 -7.01 -8.85 6.83
C ASP A 515 -5.50 -9.07 6.93
N LYS A 516 -5.06 -9.60 8.08
CA LYS A 516 -3.66 -9.90 8.41
C LYS A 516 -3.15 -11.15 7.68
N GLY A 517 -3.46 -11.27 6.39
CA GLY A 517 -3.34 -12.50 5.61
C GLY A 517 -2.64 -12.29 4.26
N THR A 518 -1.42 -11.75 4.25
CA THR A 518 -0.59 -11.75 3.04
C THR A 518 0.29 -12.99 2.95
N VAL A 519 -0.14 -13.95 2.13
CA VAL A 519 0.77 -15.00 1.64
C VAL A 519 1.91 -14.33 0.85
N LEU A 520 3.16 -14.63 1.21
CA LEU A 520 4.40 -14.03 0.69
C LEU A 520 4.67 -12.53 0.95
N GLY A 521 3.76 -11.76 1.55
CA GLY A 521 4.05 -10.34 1.87
C GLY A 521 4.24 -9.41 0.66
N LEU A 522 3.88 -9.86 -0.54
CA LEU A 522 4.08 -9.14 -1.80
C LEU A 522 3.09 -7.99 -2.04
N VAL A 523 2.00 -7.91 -1.27
CA VAL A 523 0.96 -6.87 -1.40
C VAL A 523 0.49 -6.41 -0.03
N LYS A 524 1.18 -5.47 0.62
CA LYS A 524 0.64 -4.80 1.82
C LYS A 524 -0.69 -4.14 1.44
N GLY A 525 -1.78 -4.54 2.11
CA GLY A 525 -3.09 -3.91 1.97
C GLY A 525 -2.98 -2.43 2.30
N ASN A 526 -3.12 -1.58 1.29
CA ASN A 526 -2.85 -0.15 1.44
C ASN A 526 -3.95 0.51 2.27
N ALA A 527 -3.60 1.16 3.39
CA ALA A 527 -4.57 1.86 4.23
C ALA A 527 -5.33 2.95 3.45
N TYR A 528 -4.64 3.58 2.49
CA TYR A 528 -5.19 4.55 1.51
C TYR A 528 -6.26 3.96 0.57
N VAL A 529 -6.29 2.63 0.41
CA VAL A 529 -7.35 1.94 -0.35
C VAL A 529 -8.57 1.68 0.52
N ALA A 530 -8.38 1.37 1.81
CA ALA A 530 -9.48 1.19 2.76
C ALA A 530 -10.20 2.51 3.06
N SER A 531 -9.46 3.61 3.24
CA SER A 531 -10.05 4.95 3.42
C SER A 531 -10.86 5.38 2.20
N PHE A 532 -10.35 5.17 0.98
CA PHE A 532 -11.06 5.52 -0.25
C PHE A 532 -12.48 4.94 -0.31
N TYR A 533 -12.69 3.66 0.00
CA TYR A 533 -14.03 3.04 -0.01
C TYR A 533 -15.05 3.71 0.92
N LEU A 534 -14.59 4.36 2.00
CA LEU A 534 -15.46 5.11 2.93
C LEU A 534 -15.82 6.51 2.39
N THR A 535 -15.07 7.03 1.42
CA THR A 535 -15.30 8.32 0.76
C THR A 535 -16.09 8.23 -0.55
N VAL A 536 -16.43 7.01 -1.00
CA VAL A 536 -17.14 6.80 -2.27
C VAL A 536 -18.51 7.47 -2.22
N SER A 537 -18.68 8.49 -3.04
CA SER A 537 -19.87 9.35 -3.09
C SER A 537 -20.84 8.99 -4.21
N ALA A 538 -20.36 8.25 -5.22
CA ALA A 538 -21.12 7.74 -6.34
C ALA A 538 -20.35 6.62 -7.07
N PHE A 539 -21.05 5.86 -7.89
CA PHE A 539 -20.48 4.81 -8.73
C PHE A 539 -21.28 4.65 -10.02
N PHE A 540 -20.65 4.05 -11.03
CA PHE A 540 -21.27 3.58 -12.26
C PHE A 540 -20.49 2.36 -12.78
N LEU A 541 -21.08 1.59 -13.68
CA LEU A 541 -20.48 0.34 -14.17
C LEU A 541 -20.63 0.18 -15.68
N ASP A 542 -19.71 -0.58 -16.27
CA ASP A 542 -19.78 -1.10 -17.64
C ASP A 542 -19.63 -2.63 -17.63
N GLU A 543 -19.71 -3.26 -18.81
CA GLU A 543 -19.59 -4.72 -18.98
C GLU A 543 -18.35 -5.34 -18.30
N SER A 544 -17.24 -4.61 -18.26
CA SER A 544 -15.91 -5.04 -17.81
C SER A 544 -15.50 -4.50 -16.44
N SER A 545 -16.05 -3.35 -16.06
CA SER A 545 -15.45 -2.46 -15.04
C SER A 545 -16.49 -1.79 -14.15
N LEU A 546 -16.12 -1.55 -12.90
CA LEU A 546 -16.85 -0.75 -11.92
C LEU A 546 -16.04 0.52 -11.66
N TYR A 547 -16.65 1.69 -11.80
CA TYR A 547 -16.01 2.98 -11.53
C TYR A 547 -16.55 3.55 -10.22
N LEU A 548 -15.64 3.86 -9.29
CA LEU A 548 -15.95 4.47 -8.01
C LEU A 548 -15.46 5.92 -8.00
N ILE A 549 -16.33 6.85 -7.61
CA ILE A 549 -16.03 8.27 -7.44
C ILE A 549 -15.88 8.56 -5.94
N GLY A 550 -14.65 8.68 -5.47
CA GLY A 550 -14.33 8.99 -4.07
C GLY A 550 -13.54 10.29 -3.93
N GLN A 551 -13.14 10.61 -2.69
CA GLN A 551 -12.28 11.75 -2.40
C GLN A 551 -11.05 11.28 -1.64
N THR A 552 -9.87 11.71 -2.08
CA THR A 552 -8.63 11.44 -1.37
C THR A 552 -7.76 12.69 -1.36
N ASP A 553 -7.24 13.04 -0.19
CA ASP A 553 -6.40 14.23 0.06
C ASP A 553 -6.97 15.55 -0.50
N GLY A 554 -8.29 15.70 -0.43
CA GLY A 554 -9.04 16.88 -0.88
C GLY A 554 -9.37 16.91 -2.37
N GLN A 555 -8.88 15.97 -3.18
CA GLN A 555 -9.18 15.86 -4.61
C GLN A 555 -10.22 14.76 -4.86
N THR A 556 -10.98 14.87 -5.96
CA THR A 556 -11.87 13.80 -6.40
C THR A 556 -11.11 12.80 -7.25
N GLU A 557 -11.12 11.53 -6.83
CA GLU A 557 -10.50 10.43 -7.58
C GLU A 557 -11.57 9.53 -8.19
N ILE A 558 -11.43 9.26 -9.49
CA ILE A 558 -12.18 8.22 -10.20
C ILE A 558 -11.29 6.99 -10.29
N ARG A 559 -11.70 5.90 -9.64
CA ARG A 559 -10.96 4.63 -9.67
C ARG A 559 -11.76 3.57 -10.43
N GLN A 560 -11.14 2.96 -11.42
CA GLN A 560 -11.68 1.84 -12.19
C GLN A 560 -11.26 0.53 -11.53
N ILE A 561 -12.22 -0.37 -11.31
CA ILE A 561 -12.03 -1.72 -10.80
C ILE A 561 -12.45 -2.71 -11.89
N ASN A 562 -11.55 -3.59 -12.31
CA ASN A 562 -11.91 -4.67 -13.24
C ASN A 562 -12.83 -5.68 -12.55
N ARG A 563 -14.00 -5.99 -13.13
CA ARG A 563 -15.02 -6.86 -12.53
C ARG A 563 -14.63 -8.35 -12.50
N LEU A 564 -13.65 -8.76 -13.31
CA LEU A 564 -13.15 -10.14 -13.37
C LEU A 564 -11.91 -10.37 -12.50
N THR A 565 -10.95 -9.43 -12.51
CA THR A 565 -9.69 -9.59 -11.75
C THR A 565 -9.70 -8.92 -10.38
N GLY A 566 -10.59 -7.94 -10.17
CA GLY A 566 -10.64 -7.13 -8.95
C GLY A 566 -9.52 -6.08 -8.85
N ASP A 567 -8.70 -5.92 -9.89
CA ASP A 567 -7.63 -4.91 -9.93
C ASP A 567 -8.21 -3.50 -9.99
N MET A 568 -7.66 -2.61 -9.15
CA MET A 568 -8.04 -1.20 -9.07
C MET A 568 -6.94 -0.32 -9.67
N ARG A 569 -7.29 0.53 -10.64
CA ARG A 569 -6.43 1.64 -11.12
C ARG A 569 -7.08 2.99 -10.84
N VAL A 570 -6.27 3.99 -10.48
CA VAL A 570 -6.73 5.40 -10.53
C VAL A 570 -6.79 5.78 -12.01
N LEU A 571 -7.95 6.27 -12.45
CA LEU A 571 -8.22 6.60 -13.85
C LEU A 571 -8.09 8.12 -14.07
N LEU A 572 -8.68 8.91 -13.18
CA LEU A 572 -8.61 10.37 -13.21
C LEU A 572 -8.49 10.92 -11.78
N GLN A 573 -7.68 11.95 -11.62
CA GLN A 573 -7.63 12.80 -10.43
C GLN A 573 -8.09 14.20 -10.85
N ILE A 574 -9.18 14.69 -10.24
CA ILE A 574 -9.82 15.96 -10.59
C ILE A 574 -9.84 16.82 -9.32
N PRO A 575 -9.16 17.99 -9.30
CA PRO A 575 -9.04 18.82 -8.10
C PRO A 575 -10.39 19.21 -7.48
N VAL A 576 -11.39 19.57 -8.30
CA VAL A 576 -12.77 19.82 -7.85
C VAL A 576 -13.76 19.26 -8.87
N LEU A 577 -14.51 18.23 -8.49
CA LEU A 577 -15.59 17.70 -9.34
C LEU A 577 -16.80 18.64 -9.34
N ARG A 578 -17.03 19.35 -10.45
CA ARG A 578 -18.20 20.23 -10.62
C ARG A 578 -19.39 19.52 -11.29
N SER A 579 -19.15 18.90 -12.44
CA SER A 579 -20.11 18.01 -13.11
C SER A 579 -19.39 16.89 -13.84
N LEU A 580 -20.06 15.75 -13.96
CA LEU A 580 -19.58 14.54 -14.63
C LEU A 580 -20.74 13.72 -15.21
N ALA A 581 -20.49 13.13 -16.38
CA ALA A 581 -21.36 12.13 -17.00
C ALA A 581 -20.51 11.02 -17.66
N PHE A 582 -21.13 9.90 -17.98
CA PHE A 582 -20.50 8.77 -18.66
C PHE A 582 -21.49 8.15 -19.66
N ASP A 583 -21.09 7.87 -20.90
CA ASP A 583 -21.98 7.32 -21.96
C ASP A 583 -21.83 5.81 -22.21
N GLY A 584 -21.16 5.09 -21.30
CA GLY A 584 -20.80 3.68 -21.49
C GLY A 584 -19.44 3.47 -22.15
N ARG A 585 -18.81 4.53 -22.68
CA ARG A 585 -17.44 4.52 -23.22
C ARG A 585 -16.61 5.73 -22.82
N THR A 586 -17.23 6.90 -22.73
CA THR A 586 -16.59 8.21 -22.60
C THR A 586 -17.04 8.85 -21.29
N ILE A 587 -16.08 9.25 -20.46
CA ILE A 587 -16.34 10.07 -19.28
C ILE A 587 -16.21 11.55 -19.69
N TYR A 588 -17.26 12.32 -19.45
CA TYR A 588 -17.30 13.76 -19.64
C TYR A 588 -17.12 14.41 -18.27
N TYR A 589 -16.23 15.38 -18.15
CA TYR A 589 -16.05 16.16 -16.91
C TYR A 589 -15.64 17.60 -17.22
N VAL A 590 -15.79 18.48 -16.24
CA VAL A 590 -15.35 19.89 -16.32
C VAL A 590 -13.95 20.04 -15.71
N ASP A 591 -13.03 20.65 -16.45
CA ASP A 591 -11.66 20.92 -15.98
C ASP A 591 -11.54 22.22 -15.14
N GLU A 592 -10.33 22.53 -14.67
CA GLU A 592 -10.05 23.77 -13.91
C GLU A 592 -10.36 25.04 -14.72
N LYS A 593 -10.16 24.99 -16.04
CA LYS A 593 -10.44 26.08 -16.99
C LYS A 593 -11.93 26.18 -17.33
N SER A 594 -12.79 25.39 -16.68
CA SER A 594 -14.24 25.30 -16.92
C SER A 594 -14.60 24.79 -18.33
N GLN A 595 -13.74 24.02 -18.99
CA GLN A 595 -13.98 23.39 -20.30
C GLN A 595 -14.47 21.96 -20.12
N ILE A 596 -15.24 21.43 -21.09
CA ILE A 596 -15.64 20.01 -21.08
C ILE A 596 -14.54 19.16 -21.71
N VAL A 597 -14.01 18.22 -20.92
CA VAL A 597 -13.07 17.19 -21.37
C VAL A 597 -13.81 15.88 -21.55
N LYS A 598 -13.60 15.24 -22.70
CA LYS A 598 -14.03 13.88 -23.02
C LYS A 598 -12.84 12.93 -22.83
N TYR A 599 -13.01 11.90 -22.01
CA TYR A 599 -12.04 10.84 -21.76
C TYR A 599 -12.59 9.50 -22.26
N ASP A 600 -12.01 8.92 -23.30
CA ASP A 600 -12.42 7.58 -23.80
C ASP A 600 -11.74 6.48 -22.96
N THR A 601 -12.55 5.70 -22.23
CA THR A 601 -12.09 4.64 -21.31
C THR A 601 -11.44 3.43 -21.99
N LYS A 602 -11.55 3.31 -23.33
CA LYS A 602 -10.91 2.22 -24.09
C LYS A 602 -9.59 2.60 -24.75
N THR A 603 -9.41 3.88 -25.08
CA THR A 603 -8.20 4.38 -25.74
C THR A 603 -7.32 5.21 -24.81
N ASP A 604 -7.79 5.51 -23.59
CA ASP A 604 -7.19 6.40 -22.59
C ASP A 604 -6.81 7.79 -23.21
N THR A 605 -7.59 8.24 -24.22
CA THR A 605 -7.39 9.53 -24.91
C THR A 605 -8.29 10.63 -24.34
N MET A 606 -7.72 11.83 -24.21
CA MET A 606 -8.44 13.04 -23.80
C MET A 606 -8.65 13.96 -25.00
N THR A 607 -9.88 14.45 -25.18
CA THR A 607 -10.22 15.50 -26.15
C THR A 607 -11.04 16.59 -25.46
N THR A 608 -10.72 17.86 -25.70
CA THR A 608 -11.36 19.00 -25.03
C THR A 608 -12.26 19.76 -25.99
N ILE A 609 -13.47 20.10 -25.57
CA ILE A 609 -14.39 20.97 -26.32
C ILE A 609 -14.05 22.42 -25.96
N THR A 610 -13.04 22.97 -26.63
CA THR A 610 -12.40 24.25 -26.28
C THR A 610 -13.33 25.47 -26.32
N ASP A 611 -14.36 25.45 -27.17
CA ASP A 611 -15.30 26.58 -27.27
C ASP A 611 -16.36 26.62 -26.16
N LEU A 612 -16.59 25.52 -25.46
CA LEU A 612 -17.68 25.34 -24.51
C LEU A 612 -17.17 25.50 -23.07
N ILE A 613 -17.47 26.64 -22.45
CA ILE A 613 -17.10 26.94 -21.06
C ILE A 613 -18.34 26.83 -20.15
N THR A 614 -18.35 25.86 -19.24
CA THR A 614 -19.43 25.59 -18.28
C THR A 614 -18.91 25.21 -16.88
N ARG A 615 -19.77 25.27 -15.87
CA ARG A 615 -19.56 24.63 -14.55
C ARG A 615 -20.50 23.46 -14.31
N GLU A 616 -21.59 23.34 -15.07
CA GLU A 616 -22.66 22.36 -14.89
C GLU A 616 -23.18 21.90 -16.26
N PHE A 617 -23.35 20.60 -16.41
CA PHE A 617 -23.92 20.00 -17.61
C PHE A 617 -24.60 18.67 -17.27
N ILE A 618 -25.53 18.24 -18.12
CA ILE A 618 -26.22 16.94 -18.08
C ILE A 618 -26.13 16.32 -19.48
N LEU A 619 -25.83 15.04 -19.56
CA LEU A 619 -25.74 14.25 -20.78
C LEU A 619 -27.00 13.40 -20.97
N THR A 620 -27.61 13.49 -22.14
CA THR A 620 -28.75 12.64 -22.55
C THR A 620 -28.29 11.65 -23.63
N GLU A 621 -29.22 10.84 -24.17
CA GLU A 621 -28.91 9.87 -25.24
C GLU A 621 -28.48 10.54 -26.55
N SER A 622 -28.86 11.79 -26.80
CA SER A 622 -28.61 12.52 -28.07
C SER A 622 -28.03 13.92 -27.89
N GLU A 623 -28.16 14.54 -26.70
CA GLU A 623 -27.76 15.93 -26.45
C GLU A 623 -27.02 16.11 -25.12
N LEU A 624 -26.08 17.07 -25.07
CA LEU A 624 -25.42 17.58 -23.88
C LEU A 624 -26.01 18.96 -23.55
N ILE A 625 -26.68 19.08 -22.40
CA ILE A 625 -27.31 20.32 -21.91
C ILE A 625 -26.35 20.98 -20.92
N TYR A 626 -26.09 22.29 -21.03
CA TYR A 626 -25.09 22.99 -20.20
C TYR A 626 -25.38 24.48 -19.98
N VAL A 627 -24.75 25.05 -18.95
CA VAL A 627 -24.81 26.48 -18.60
C VAL A 627 -23.59 27.23 -19.17
N ASN A 628 -23.79 28.07 -20.18
CA ASN A 628 -22.70 28.75 -20.89
C ASN A 628 -22.16 29.96 -20.12
N ARG A 629 -20.90 29.91 -19.64
CA ARG A 629 -20.26 31.02 -18.93
C ARG A 629 -19.91 32.22 -19.81
N LYS A 630 -19.63 32.03 -21.11
CA LYS A 630 -19.33 33.14 -22.04
C LYS A 630 -20.55 34.04 -22.26
N GLU A 631 -21.76 33.47 -22.20
CA GLU A 631 -23.03 34.19 -22.36
C GLU A 631 -23.83 34.26 -21.05
N GLN A 632 -23.26 34.89 -20.02
CA GLN A 632 -23.94 35.25 -18.77
C GLN A 632 -24.67 34.10 -18.04
N GLN A 633 -24.22 32.85 -18.19
CA GLN A 633 -24.81 31.65 -17.58
C GLN A 633 -26.21 31.30 -18.11
N LYS A 634 -26.47 31.50 -19.40
CA LYS A 634 -27.69 31.00 -20.09
C LYS A 634 -27.62 29.50 -20.40
N LEU A 635 -28.78 28.85 -20.61
CA LEU A 635 -28.88 27.40 -20.83
C LEU A 635 -28.88 27.05 -22.33
N TYR A 636 -28.08 26.06 -22.71
CA TYR A 636 -27.92 25.56 -24.08
C TYR A 636 -27.99 24.02 -24.12
N ALA A 637 -28.36 23.48 -25.28
CA ALA A 637 -28.20 22.06 -25.63
C ALA A 637 -27.32 21.92 -26.87
N MET A 638 -26.43 20.94 -26.87
CA MET A 638 -25.56 20.58 -27.99
C MET A 638 -25.83 19.13 -28.40
N ASN A 639 -26.16 18.90 -29.67
CA ASN A 639 -26.37 17.55 -30.20
C ASN A 639 -25.03 16.80 -30.28
N LEU A 640 -25.02 15.52 -29.86
CA LEU A 640 -23.81 14.71 -29.77
C LEU A 640 -23.30 14.16 -31.11
N HIS A 641 -24.17 14.09 -32.13
CA HIS A 641 -23.84 13.53 -33.44
C HIS A 641 -23.26 14.57 -34.41
N ASP A 642 -23.84 15.77 -34.47
CA ASP A 642 -23.44 16.84 -35.40
C ASP A 642 -22.82 18.07 -34.72
N SER A 643 -22.75 18.08 -33.39
CA SER A 643 -22.26 19.21 -32.57
C SER A 643 -23.02 20.53 -32.77
N THR A 644 -24.25 20.49 -33.32
CA THR A 644 -25.10 21.68 -33.42
C THR A 644 -25.55 22.15 -32.03
N ILE A 645 -25.56 23.48 -31.83
CA ILE A 645 -25.88 24.11 -30.54
C ILE A 645 -27.21 24.88 -30.66
N ARG A 646 -28.19 24.52 -29.84
CA ARG A 646 -29.46 25.25 -29.66
C ARG A 646 -29.52 25.94 -28.29
N LYS A 647 -29.99 27.19 -28.24
CA LYS A 647 -30.26 27.90 -26.99
C LYS A 647 -31.60 27.43 -26.42
N LEU A 648 -31.65 27.17 -25.11
CA LEU A 648 -32.89 26.77 -24.40
C LEU A 648 -33.53 27.93 -23.63
N THR A 649 -32.73 28.86 -23.08
CA THR A 649 -33.23 30.03 -22.34
C THR A 649 -32.43 31.30 -22.65
N ASP A 650 -33.10 32.46 -22.59
CA ASP A 650 -32.44 33.77 -22.60
C ASP A 650 -32.23 34.38 -21.20
N VAL A 651 -32.73 33.72 -20.15
CA VAL A 651 -32.55 34.12 -18.75
C VAL A 651 -31.32 33.43 -18.15
N PRO A 652 -30.44 34.14 -17.42
CA PRO A 652 -29.36 33.54 -16.64
C PRO A 652 -29.85 32.48 -15.63
N VAL A 653 -29.24 31.30 -15.67
CA VAL A 653 -29.58 30.14 -14.85
C VAL A 653 -28.53 29.94 -13.76
N LEU A 654 -29.00 29.66 -12.53
CA LEU A 654 -28.14 29.31 -11.40
C LEU A 654 -27.78 27.82 -11.39
N SER A 655 -28.79 26.97 -11.56
CA SER A 655 -28.69 25.51 -11.64
C SER A 655 -29.90 24.90 -12.35
N PHE A 656 -29.78 23.68 -12.86
CA PHE A 656 -30.88 22.99 -13.56
C PHE A 656 -30.95 21.49 -13.29
N ARG A 657 -32.14 20.90 -13.49
CA ARG A 657 -32.45 19.47 -13.32
C ARG A 657 -33.17 18.95 -14.55
N TYR A 658 -32.95 17.67 -14.86
CA TYR A 658 -33.54 16.98 -16.00
C TYR A 658 -34.37 15.79 -15.52
N ASP A 659 -35.70 15.92 -15.58
CA ASP A 659 -36.67 14.90 -15.18
C ASP A 659 -37.56 14.61 -16.39
N LYS A 660 -37.25 13.58 -17.21
CA LYS A 660 -37.98 13.28 -18.46
C LYS A 660 -39.52 13.35 -18.24
N PRO A 661 -40.28 14.19 -18.98
CA PRO A 661 -39.93 14.96 -20.18
C PRO A 661 -39.61 16.47 -19.96
N TYR A 662 -39.38 16.93 -18.73
CA TYR A 662 -39.20 18.35 -18.40
C TYR A 662 -37.77 18.71 -17.97
N ILE A 663 -37.34 19.92 -18.33
CA ILE A 663 -36.15 20.57 -17.79
C ILE A 663 -36.61 21.60 -16.77
N THR A 664 -36.16 21.48 -15.53
CA THR A 664 -36.51 22.43 -14.46
C THR A 664 -35.28 23.24 -14.08
N TYR A 665 -35.35 24.57 -14.10
CA TYR A 665 -34.19 25.45 -13.86
C TYR A 665 -34.51 26.57 -12.86
N ILE A 666 -33.48 27.04 -12.14
CA ILE A 666 -33.59 28.15 -11.20
C ILE A 666 -33.01 29.42 -11.85
N GLY A 667 -33.81 30.48 -11.92
CA GLY A 667 -33.39 31.78 -12.42
C GLY A 667 -32.37 32.43 -11.47
N LYS A 668 -31.23 32.89 -12.00
CA LYS A 668 -30.16 33.50 -11.19
C LYS A 668 -30.54 34.87 -10.61
N ILE A 669 -31.47 35.58 -11.25
CA ILE A 669 -31.84 36.96 -10.90
C ILE A 669 -32.98 36.99 -9.87
N ASP A 670 -33.94 36.09 -9.99
CA ASP A 670 -35.17 36.05 -9.18
C ASP A 670 -35.23 34.86 -8.21
N MET A 671 -34.30 33.91 -8.30
CA MET A 671 -34.24 32.67 -7.52
C MET A 671 -35.50 31.80 -7.62
N LYS A 672 -36.29 31.96 -8.69
CA LYS A 672 -37.52 31.19 -8.93
C LYS A 672 -37.26 29.95 -9.79
N GLU A 673 -38.08 28.92 -9.58
CA GLU A 673 -38.03 27.67 -10.33
C GLU A 673 -38.99 27.71 -11.53
N TYR A 674 -38.48 27.32 -12.70
CA TYR A 674 -39.15 27.36 -14.00
C TYR A 674 -39.07 26.00 -14.70
N GLN A 675 -40.13 25.61 -15.40
CA GLN A 675 -40.19 24.36 -16.17
C GLN A 675 -40.25 24.61 -17.68
N LEU A 676 -39.48 23.85 -18.43
CA LEU A 676 -39.48 23.77 -19.89
C LEU A 676 -39.89 22.36 -20.30
N SER A 677 -40.80 22.23 -21.27
CA SER A 677 -41.04 20.95 -21.94
C SER A 677 -39.89 20.66 -22.91
N ASN A 678 -39.25 19.50 -22.81
CA ASN A 678 -38.27 19.07 -23.79
C ASN A 678 -38.98 18.67 -25.09
N MET A 679 -38.76 19.42 -26.17
CA MET A 679 -39.13 19.05 -27.55
C MET A 679 -37.88 18.58 -28.30
#